data_AF-A0A829YP93-F1
#
_entry.id   AF-A0A829YP93-F1
#
_cell.length_a   1.000
_cell.length_b   1.000
_cell.length_c   1.000
_cell.angle_alpha   90.00
_cell.angle_beta   90.00
_cell.angle_gamma   90.00
#
_symmetry.space_group_name_H-M   'P 1'
#
loop_
_entity.id
_entity.type
_entity.pdbx_description
1 polymer ?
#
loop_
_entity_poly.entity_id
_entity_poly.type
_entity_poly.pdbx_seq_one_letter_code
_entity_poly.pdbx_strand_id
1 'polypeptide(L)'
;MAAKLARFSWLPGGLAAALVVAVGHWVYSPASLPLELDVYDGMMTSVEAKPSREVAIVAIDDASLAQLGEWPWPRDVHASLIDKLKAEGARVVAFTVPFDTAGRTSEREKVRAALALLESSNLGNSEQARQLRKLLGESAAGRDPNAHLARSMASHGNVILPMHIRLNEAATGSDEIPARFSPASDPSVLNSAARADVTMVPAPVFLAEASGIGHTYLPADADGVVRTSLAAVRVGASLVPSLSAVITGRALGVSPNELIFHSNNVLTMGTRRTPLDSTQHSRPRYFPPSGVQAFQQYPYWQVLSGGVPKGQLRDKVVLIGLMNNDSADDSVATPVSKSTPPVVAIASAVSSSLAAQTYSRPAYAPVIEWGVVVLVLLFSAFMLPAAGAAIGGMTTLLFMVLLVGSEVVLLRSSRVWLHLMLPCLALAAGYGLYLVGELIRRANIRAGDGARDPGANLRSLGQTFHKQGQLDLAFETYQRCALDAPTMELLYNLGMDFERRAQLAKASAVYTYIATRDPNYRELKVRRARVREEPLTREPATRASMARESRESMAHETATPVPPVKREPPRPIRPRQPAIDLKDHEETVPDLLDIPAAGRPSSKRTLGRYEIERELGKGAMGIVYLGRDPKINRVVAIKAIPLAEEFEEDDLAEARARFFREAEMAGRLNHPAIVTVYDAGEDNGLAYIAMEYLRGHHLSTHTDVKQLLPPKTVMLLVARVAEALHYAHRQNVVHRDIKPANIMFNPETDELKITDFGIARLTDTSRTKTGIVLGTPSFMSPEQLEGRTLDGRSDQFALGVSLYQLLCGQLPFRADSMPRLMQKIATEPHTPIRTIRPDLPPEVEAIIDRALSKSADDRYVTCAELAMALRAVAGPPEKSAARAEHEWLLP
;
A
#
# COMPACT_ATOMS: atom_id res chain seq x y z
N MET A 1 -18.11 -13.76 53.32
CA MET A 1 -16.73 -13.96 52.81
C MET A 1 -16.73 -14.58 51.41
N ALA A 2 -17.52 -15.63 51.15
CA ALA A 2 -17.72 -16.23 49.82
C ALA A 2 -18.20 -15.23 48.72
N ALA A 3 -19.06 -14.25 49.04
CA ALA A 3 -19.47 -13.20 48.10
C ALA A 3 -18.38 -12.12 47.83
N LYS A 4 -17.41 -11.97 48.74
CA LYS A 4 -16.20 -11.15 48.51
C LYS A 4 -15.13 -11.95 47.75
N LEU A 5 -15.09 -13.27 47.89
CA LEU A 5 -14.27 -14.18 47.09
C LEU A 5 -14.84 -14.40 45.68
N ALA A 6 -16.14 -14.26 45.48
CA ALA A 6 -16.78 -14.22 44.16
C ALA A 6 -16.51 -12.92 43.37
N ARG A 7 -16.01 -11.85 44.01
CA ARG A 7 -15.43 -10.68 43.33
C ARG A 7 -14.08 -10.99 42.67
N PHE A 8 -13.52 -12.16 42.99
CA PHE A 8 -12.21 -12.63 42.61
C PHE A 8 -12.37 -13.91 41.76
N SER A 9 -13.08 -13.85 40.63
CA SER A 9 -12.76 -14.74 39.50
C SER A 9 -11.60 -14.09 38.74
N TRP A 10 -10.41 -14.11 39.33
CA TRP A 10 -9.16 -13.62 38.74
C TRP A 10 -8.60 -14.57 37.68
N LEU A 11 -9.17 -15.77 37.51
CA LEU A 11 -8.69 -16.74 36.52
C LEU A 11 -8.79 -16.24 35.06
N PRO A 12 -9.89 -15.62 34.58
CA PRO A 12 -9.99 -15.16 33.20
C PRO A 12 -9.13 -13.92 32.89
N GLY A 13 -9.00 -12.99 33.84
CA GLY A 13 -8.10 -11.83 33.72
C GLY A 13 -6.63 -12.23 33.84
N GLY A 14 -6.32 -13.23 34.67
CA GLY A 14 -4.99 -13.84 34.79
C GLY A 14 -4.60 -14.68 33.58
N LEU A 15 -5.54 -15.41 32.95
CA LEU A 15 -5.30 -16.15 31.70
C LEU A 15 -5.19 -15.23 30.48
N ALA A 16 -5.97 -14.15 30.40
CA ALA A 16 -5.86 -13.17 29.33
C ALA A 16 -4.56 -12.36 29.41
N ALA A 17 -4.12 -12.00 30.61
CA ALA A 17 -2.78 -11.44 30.83
C ALA A 17 -1.67 -12.46 30.54
N ALA A 18 -1.85 -13.75 30.89
CA ALA A 18 -0.92 -14.82 30.53
C ALA A 18 -0.88 -15.08 29.01
N LEU A 19 -1.99 -14.88 28.27
CA LEU A 19 -2.06 -14.98 26.80
C LEU A 19 -1.42 -13.75 26.11
N VAL A 20 -1.57 -12.55 26.66
CA VAL A 20 -0.89 -11.34 26.17
C VAL A 20 0.63 -11.41 26.41
N VAL A 21 1.06 -12.05 27.49
CA VAL A 21 2.49 -12.37 27.78
C VAL A 21 3.00 -13.52 26.90
N ALA A 22 2.16 -14.50 26.59
CA ALA A 22 2.48 -15.59 25.66
C ALA A 22 2.46 -15.16 24.17
N VAL A 23 1.71 -14.12 23.79
CA VAL A 23 1.73 -13.51 22.45
C VAL A 23 2.79 -12.41 22.35
N GLY A 24 3.09 -11.72 23.46
CA GLY A 24 4.36 -11.02 23.64
C GLY A 24 5.57 -11.95 23.49
N HIS A 25 5.40 -13.26 23.71
CA HIS A 25 6.37 -14.33 23.42
C HIS A 25 6.56 -14.60 21.90
N TRP A 26 5.74 -13.97 21.03
CA TRP A 26 5.97 -13.72 19.59
C TRP A 26 6.52 -12.29 19.32
N VAL A 27 7.14 -11.68 20.34
CA VAL A 27 8.35 -10.83 20.34
C VAL A 27 8.56 -9.89 19.13
N TYR A 28 8.29 -8.59 19.30
CA TYR A 28 8.50 -7.53 18.29
C TYR A 28 7.60 -7.62 17.06
N SER A 29 6.28 -7.70 17.31
CA SER A 29 5.29 -7.58 16.25
C SER A 29 5.51 -6.33 15.38
N PRO A 30 5.34 -6.41 14.04
CA PRO A 30 5.27 -5.25 13.14
C PRO A 30 4.14 -4.25 13.47
N ALA A 31 3.29 -4.52 14.48
CA ALA A 31 2.18 -3.64 14.85
C ALA A 31 2.58 -2.42 15.70
N SER A 32 3.56 -2.54 16.61
CA SER A 32 3.99 -1.39 17.44
C SER A 32 5.13 -0.60 16.81
N LEU A 33 5.93 -1.24 15.95
CA LEU A 33 7.08 -0.61 15.31
C LEU A 33 6.74 0.66 14.51
N PRO A 34 5.63 0.75 13.74
CA PRO A 34 5.26 1.98 13.05
C PRO A 34 5.01 3.14 14.02
N LEU A 35 4.37 2.88 15.17
CA LEU A 35 4.13 3.92 16.17
C LEU A 35 5.42 4.40 16.83
N GLU A 36 6.35 3.49 17.10
CA GLU A 36 7.70 3.83 17.58
C GLU A 36 8.43 4.74 16.57
N LEU A 37 8.35 4.39 15.28
CA LEU A 37 8.96 5.15 14.19
C LEU A 37 8.30 6.52 14.00
N ASP A 38 6.97 6.61 14.11
CA ASP A 38 6.24 7.87 14.05
C ASP A 38 6.62 8.82 15.20
N VAL A 39 6.77 8.30 16.43
CA VAL A 39 7.23 9.08 17.59
C VAL A 39 8.68 9.54 17.37
N TYR A 40 9.55 8.66 16.87
CA TYR A 40 10.93 8.98 16.55
C TYR A 40 11.03 10.08 15.47
N ASP A 41 10.32 9.95 14.36
CA ASP A 41 10.33 10.90 13.24
C ASP A 41 9.70 12.25 13.64
N GLY A 42 8.59 12.21 14.38
CA GLY A 42 7.96 13.39 14.97
C GLY A 42 8.91 14.15 15.91
N MET A 43 9.75 13.43 16.66
CA MET A 43 10.78 14.06 17.49
C MET A 43 11.92 14.66 16.65
N MET A 44 12.36 13.99 15.58
CA MET A 44 13.42 14.52 14.71
C MET A 44 13.02 15.84 14.05
N THR A 45 11.77 15.95 13.62
CA THR A 45 11.22 17.18 13.02
C THR A 45 10.97 18.29 14.04
N SER A 46 10.57 17.94 15.26
CA SER A 46 10.23 18.93 16.30
C SER A 46 11.43 19.56 17.00
N VAL A 47 12.58 18.88 17.02
CA VAL A 47 13.78 19.40 17.68
C VAL A 47 14.54 20.33 16.71
N GLU A 48 14.68 21.59 17.06
CA GLU A 48 15.56 22.50 16.30
C GLU A 48 17.03 22.15 16.57
N ALA A 49 17.72 21.66 15.54
CA ALA A 49 19.15 21.41 15.58
C ALA A 49 19.81 21.95 14.31
N LYS A 50 21.03 22.45 14.46
CA LYS A 50 21.85 22.92 13.33
C LYS A 50 22.93 21.90 13.01
N PRO A 51 23.26 21.70 11.72
CA PRO A 51 24.38 20.87 11.33
C PRO A 51 25.70 21.44 11.86
N SER A 52 26.72 20.58 11.94
CA SER A 52 28.07 20.99 12.29
C SER A 52 28.57 22.05 11.31
N ARG A 53 29.09 23.16 11.86
CA ARG A 53 29.66 24.25 11.05
C ARG A 53 30.92 23.82 10.28
N GLU A 54 31.52 22.70 10.69
CA GLU A 54 32.68 22.10 10.04
C GLU A 54 32.34 21.41 8.72
N VAL A 55 31.06 21.17 8.41
CA VAL A 55 30.63 20.49 7.19
C VAL A 55 30.09 21.50 6.17
N ALA A 56 30.54 21.39 4.92
CA ALA A 56 30.03 22.14 3.78
C ALA A 56 29.78 21.19 2.60
N ILE A 57 28.78 21.52 1.78
CA ILE A 57 28.44 20.76 0.58
C ILE A 57 28.80 21.59 -0.65
N VAL A 58 29.50 20.96 -1.59
CA VAL A 58 29.71 21.47 -2.95
C VAL A 58 28.73 20.74 -3.86
N ALA A 59 27.73 21.48 -4.30
CA ALA A 59 26.56 20.99 -4.98
C ALA A 59 26.79 20.86 -6.49
N ILE A 60 26.63 19.66 -7.05
CA ILE A 60 26.39 19.50 -8.47
C ILE A 60 24.88 19.76 -8.66
N ASP A 61 24.57 21.02 -8.94
CA ASP A 61 23.22 21.60 -9.00
C ASP A 61 22.90 22.24 -10.36
N ASP A 62 21.68 22.77 -10.54
CA ASP A 62 21.20 23.23 -11.85
C ASP A 62 22.02 24.40 -12.35
N ALA A 63 22.47 25.25 -11.41
CA ALA A 63 23.38 26.35 -11.69
C ALA A 63 24.73 25.84 -12.22
N SER A 64 25.24 24.74 -11.66
CA SER A 64 26.48 24.12 -12.13
C SER A 64 26.32 23.41 -13.47
N LEU A 65 25.22 22.71 -13.69
CA LEU A 65 24.91 22.07 -14.97
C LEU A 65 24.73 23.10 -16.09
N ALA A 66 24.08 24.24 -15.80
CA ALA A 66 23.92 25.32 -16.75
C ALA A 66 25.25 25.95 -17.18
N GLN A 67 26.25 26.00 -16.28
CA GLN A 67 27.55 26.64 -16.56
C GLN A 67 28.62 25.68 -17.09
N LEU A 68 28.63 24.43 -16.62
CA LEU A 68 29.66 23.44 -16.93
C LEU A 68 29.20 22.38 -17.94
N GLY A 69 27.92 22.41 -18.33
CA GLY A 69 27.28 21.42 -19.17
C GLY A 69 26.78 20.20 -18.39
N GLU A 70 26.25 19.23 -19.11
CA GLU A 70 25.69 18.01 -18.53
C GLU A 70 26.75 17.15 -17.81
N TRP A 71 26.37 16.64 -16.64
CA TRP A 71 27.11 15.64 -15.88
C TRP A 71 27.13 14.28 -16.63
N PRO A 72 28.21 13.46 -16.53
CA PRO A 72 29.46 13.68 -15.81
C PRO A 72 30.48 14.54 -16.56
N TRP A 73 31.22 15.37 -15.80
CA TRP A 73 32.25 16.27 -16.33
C TRP A 73 33.64 15.62 -16.47
N PRO A 74 34.56 16.21 -17.26
CA PRO A 74 35.92 15.71 -17.42
C PRO A 74 36.73 15.70 -16.11
N ARG A 75 37.65 14.72 -15.95
CA ARG A 75 38.54 14.56 -14.78
C ARG A 75 39.36 15.81 -14.44
N ASP A 76 39.75 16.60 -15.44
CA ASP A 76 40.48 17.86 -15.24
C ASP A 76 39.66 18.92 -14.48
N VAL A 77 38.34 18.89 -14.60
CA VAL A 77 37.43 19.77 -13.84
C VAL A 77 37.42 19.39 -12.36
N HIS A 78 37.48 18.10 -12.06
CA HIS A 78 37.62 17.59 -10.69
C HIS A 78 38.99 17.90 -10.09
N ALA A 79 40.06 17.75 -10.88
CA ALA A 79 41.41 18.09 -10.46
C ALA A 79 41.51 19.57 -10.06
N SER A 80 40.99 20.46 -10.93
CA SER A 80 40.96 21.90 -10.71
C SER A 80 40.14 22.30 -9.47
N LEU A 81 39.02 21.61 -9.22
CA LEU A 81 38.24 21.82 -8.00
C LEU A 81 39.05 21.46 -6.75
N ILE A 82 39.71 20.30 -6.74
CA ILE A 82 40.52 19.85 -5.59
C ILE A 82 41.64 20.85 -5.30
N ASP A 83 42.31 21.36 -6.34
CA ASP A 83 43.36 22.36 -6.20
C ASP A 83 42.83 23.67 -5.59
N LYS A 84 41.62 24.10 -5.99
CA LYS A 84 40.94 25.27 -5.39
C LYS A 84 40.57 25.03 -3.93
N LEU A 85 40.00 23.88 -3.61
CA LEU A 85 39.63 23.52 -2.24
C LEU A 85 40.86 23.45 -1.32
N LYS A 86 41.98 22.92 -1.83
CA LYS A 86 43.27 22.94 -1.14
C LYS A 86 43.75 24.36 -0.89
N ALA A 87 43.68 25.24 -1.89
CA ALA A 87 44.09 26.64 -1.77
C ALA A 87 43.25 27.43 -0.75
N GLU A 88 41.95 27.12 -0.63
CA GLU A 88 41.06 27.67 0.40
C GLU A 88 41.26 27.02 1.79
N GLY A 89 42.07 25.95 1.87
CA GLY A 89 42.41 25.27 3.12
C GLY A 89 41.33 24.31 3.62
N ALA A 90 40.60 23.64 2.73
CA ALA A 90 39.67 22.57 3.10
C ALA A 90 40.42 21.44 3.84
N ARG A 91 39.85 20.94 4.94
CA ARG A 91 40.47 19.91 5.79
C ARG A 91 40.37 18.52 5.16
N VAL A 92 39.19 18.19 4.64
CA VAL A 92 38.88 16.91 3.98
C VAL A 92 38.01 17.20 2.76
N VAL A 93 38.29 16.52 1.65
CA VAL A 93 37.46 16.58 0.44
C VAL A 93 36.95 15.17 0.14
N ALA A 94 35.64 15.00 0.07
CA ALA A 94 35.04 13.70 -0.15
C ALA A 94 34.04 13.74 -1.30
N PHE A 95 34.17 12.80 -2.22
CA PHE A 95 33.20 12.62 -3.30
C PHE A 95 32.16 11.58 -2.87
N THR A 96 30.88 11.91 -3.03
CA THR A 96 29.79 10.96 -2.78
C THR A 96 29.28 10.29 -4.04
N VAL A 97 29.76 10.74 -5.21
CA VAL A 97 29.47 10.17 -6.52
C VAL A 97 30.76 9.71 -7.20
N PRO A 98 30.76 8.58 -7.91
CA PRO A 98 31.94 8.08 -8.60
C PRO A 98 32.30 8.92 -9.82
N PHE A 99 33.59 9.00 -10.10
CA PHE A 99 34.15 9.63 -11.30
C PHE A 99 34.24 8.70 -12.49
N ASP A 100 34.17 7.39 -12.26
CA ASP A 100 34.43 6.37 -13.28
C ASP A 100 33.28 6.23 -14.29
N THR A 101 32.17 6.95 -14.08
CA THR A 101 31.07 7.13 -15.04
C THR A 101 31.37 8.19 -16.11
N ALA A 102 32.42 8.99 -15.96
CA ALA A 102 32.84 10.02 -16.91
C ALA A 102 33.54 9.42 -18.15
N GLY A 103 32.81 8.61 -18.92
CA GLY A 103 33.22 8.09 -20.23
C GLY A 103 32.99 9.07 -21.38
N ARG A 104 32.68 10.34 -21.12
CA ARG A 104 32.66 11.35 -22.17
C ARG A 104 34.10 11.61 -22.57
N THR A 105 34.46 11.03 -23.71
CA THR A 105 35.71 11.33 -24.41
C THR A 105 35.93 12.82 -24.34
N SER A 106 36.97 13.23 -23.62
CA SER A 106 37.35 14.64 -23.55
C SER A 106 37.34 15.20 -24.98
N GLU A 107 36.98 16.47 -25.19
CA GLU A 107 37.16 17.08 -26.51
C GLU A 107 38.57 16.83 -27.05
N ARG A 108 39.56 16.66 -26.17
CA ARG A 108 40.92 16.24 -26.47
C ARG A 108 41.08 14.80 -26.95
N GLU A 109 40.29 13.84 -26.47
CA GLU A 109 40.27 12.46 -26.98
C GLU A 109 39.59 12.38 -28.35
N LYS A 110 38.54 13.19 -28.59
CA LYS A 110 37.98 13.37 -29.94
C LYS A 110 39.00 13.97 -30.89
N VAL A 111 39.77 14.97 -30.43
CA VAL A 111 40.90 15.55 -31.17
C VAL A 111 42.01 14.53 -31.41
N ARG A 112 42.33 13.68 -30.43
CA ARG A 112 43.34 12.61 -30.56
C ARG A 112 42.91 11.52 -31.53
N ALA A 113 41.63 11.13 -31.49
CA ALA A 113 41.03 10.20 -32.45
C ALA A 113 40.98 10.81 -33.86
N ALA A 114 40.66 12.09 -33.99
CA ALA A 114 40.69 12.82 -35.25
C ALA A 114 42.12 12.93 -35.82
N LEU A 115 43.14 13.13 -34.97
CA LEU A 115 44.55 13.11 -35.36
C LEU A 115 44.99 11.72 -35.82
N ALA A 116 44.58 10.65 -35.11
CA ALA A 116 44.88 9.27 -35.50
C ALA A 116 44.20 8.90 -36.84
N LEU A 117 42.96 9.36 -37.07
CA LEU A 117 42.26 9.21 -38.35
C LEU A 117 42.98 9.96 -39.48
N LEU A 118 43.47 11.18 -39.21
CA LEU A 118 44.31 11.95 -40.14
C LEU A 118 45.62 11.24 -40.48
N GLU A 119 46.28 10.62 -39.50
CA GLU A 119 47.50 9.83 -39.71
C GLU A 119 47.24 8.54 -40.49
N SER A 120 46.07 7.92 -40.30
CA SER A 120 45.64 6.76 -41.09
C SER A 120 45.18 7.11 -42.51
N SER A 121 45.05 8.41 -42.84
CA SER A 121 44.62 8.90 -44.14
C SER A 121 45.81 9.36 -45.00
N ASN A 122 45.69 9.30 -46.33
CA ASN A 122 46.69 9.82 -47.28
C ASN A 122 46.92 11.34 -47.18
N LEU A 123 46.20 12.05 -46.30
CA LEU A 123 46.31 13.49 -46.06
C LEU A 123 47.37 13.85 -45.00
N GLY A 124 48.04 12.86 -44.39
CA GLY A 124 49.00 13.05 -43.30
C GLY A 124 50.18 13.99 -43.60
N ASN A 125 50.53 14.21 -44.88
CA ASN A 125 51.66 15.06 -45.30
C ASN A 125 51.25 16.44 -45.86
N SER A 126 49.95 16.75 -45.91
CA SER A 126 49.47 18.05 -46.41
C SER A 126 49.95 19.20 -45.52
N GLU A 127 50.04 20.39 -46.11
CA GLU A 127 50.41 21.62 -45.39
C GLU A 127 49.36 21.97 -44.33
N GLN A 128 48.09 21.70 -44.62
CA GLN A 128 46.97 21.87 -43.71
C GLN A 128 47.06 20.91 -42.51
N ALA A 129 47.47 19.66 -42.71
CA ALA A 129 47.70 18.71 -41.63
C ALA A 129 48.90 19.11 -40.74
N ARG A 130 49.95 19.73 -41.32
CA ARG A 130 51.08 20.30 -40.56
C ARG A 130 50.67 21.52 -39.73
N GLN A 131 49.85 22.43 -40.27
CA GLN A 131 49.30 23.57 -39.53
C GLN A 131 48.35 23.13 -38.41
N LEU A 132 47.49 22.15 -38.66
CA LEU A 132 46.60 21.57 -37.65
C LEU A 132 47.40 20.89 -36.53
N ARG A 133 48.46 20.14 -36.86
CA ARG A 133 49.40 19.59 -35.85
C ARG A 133 50.09 20.68 -35.04
N LYS A 134 50.42 21.83 -35.64
CA LYS A 134 51.08 22.95 -34.93
C LYS A 134 50.10 23.65 -33.97
N LEU A 135 48.88 23.96 -34.42
CA LEU A 135 47.83 24.56 -33.60
C LEU A 135 47.38 23.65 -32.45
N LEU A 136 47.32 22.33 -32.69
CA LEU A 136 46.97 21.35 -31.67
C LEU A 136 48.17 21.01 -30.77
N GLY A 137 49.39 20.95 -31.30
CA GLY A 137 50.62 20.61 -30.56
C GLY A 137 51.02 21.63 -29.51
N GLU A 138 50.67 22.92 -29.70
CA GLU A 138 50.90 23.97 -28.70
C GLU A 138 49.89 23.91 -27.53
N SER A 139 48.70 23.31 -27.71
CA SER A 139 47.71 23.06 -26.64
C SER A 139 47.69 21.62 -26.09
N ALA A 140 48.26 20.65 -26.82
CA ALA A 140 48.26 19.22 -26.51
C ALA A 140 49.56 18.73 -25.86
N ALA A 141 50.44 19.63 -25.42
CA ALA A 141 51.62 19.28 -24.63
C ALA A 141 51.24 18.82 -23.20
N GLY A 142 50.82 17.56 -23.07
CA GLY A 142 51.36 16.66 -22.05
C GLY A 142 50.77 16.64 -20.63
N ARG A 143 49.44 16.72 -20.42
CA ARG A 143 48.85 16.26 -19.14
C ARG A 143 47.76 15.24 -19.38
N ASP A 144 48.04 13.99 -19.02
CA ASP A 144 47.04 12.95 -18.82
C ASP A 144 46.04 13.43 -17.73
N PRO A 145 44.73 13.55 -18.04
CA PRO A 145 43.71 13.99 -17.08
C PRO A 145 43.63 13.10 -15.83
N ASN A 146 43.90 11.80 -15.97
CA ASN A 146 43.93 10.89 -14.83
C ASN A 146 45.14 11.18 -13.94
N ALA A 147 46.32 11.37 -14.54
CA ALA A 147 47.52 11.81 -13.81
C ALA A 147 47.38 13.20 -13.19
N HIS A 148 46.63 14.11 -13.81
CA HIS A 148 46.33 15.42 -13.22
C HIS A 148 45.46 15.28 -11.97
N LEU A 149 44.32 14.59 -12.08
CA LEU A 149 43.44 14.34 -10.94
C LEU A 149 44.15 13.60 -9.80
N ALA A 150 44.91 12.54 -10.12
CA ALA A 150 45.69 11.81 -9.14
C ALA A 150 46.72 12.70 -8.43
N ARG A 151 47.43 13.56 -9.16
CA ARG A 151 48.36 14.54 -8.56
C ARG A 151 47.65 15.57 -7.69
N SER A 152 46.50 16.10 -8.12
CA SER A 152 45.72 17.05 -7.31
C SER A 152 45.26 16.39 -6.00
N MET A 153 44.78 15.13 -6.06
CA MET A 153 44.42 14.33 -4.90
C MET A 153 45.61 14.11 -3.95
N ALA A 154 46.73 13.63 -4.48
CA ALA A 154 47.98 13.43 -3.74
C ALA A 154 48.45 14.73 -3.07
N SER A 155 48.36 15.84 -3.81
CA SER A 155 48.78 17.14 -3.31
C SER A 155 47.90 17.63 -2.15
N HIS A 156 46.60 17.32 -2.15
CA HIS A 156 45.70 17.65 -1.05
C HIS A 156 45.91 16.71 0.15
N GLY A 157 46.16 15.42 -0.11
CA GLY A 157 46.47 14.41 0.92
C GLY A 157 45.30 13.92 1.77
N ASN A 158 44.11 14.53 1.63
CA ASN A 158 42.88 14.19 2.37
C ASN A 158 41.66 14.08 1.45
N VAL A 159 41.84 13.44 0.29
CA VAL A 159 40.73 13.14 -0.63
C VAL A 159 40.18 11.75 -0.37
N ILE A 160 38.86 11.63 -0.27
CA ILE A 160 38.15 10.38 0.01
C ILE A 160 37.21 10.05 -1.15
N LEU A 161 37.18 8.78 -1.53
CA LEU A 161 36.41 8.31 -2.68
C LEU A 161 35.24 7.40 -2.27
N PRO A 162 34.13 7.44 -3.03
CA PRO A 162 32.99 6.56 -2.80
C PRO A 162 33.25 5.18 -3.40
N MET A 163 32.65 4.17 -2.79
CA MET A 163 32.57 2.81 -3.30
C MET A 163 31.10 2.38 -3.30
N HIS A 164 30.64 1.71 -4.36
CA HIS A 164 29.28 1.20 -4.39
C HIS A 164 29.29 -0.29 -4.06
N ILE A 165 28.32 -0.68 -3.24
CA ILE A 165 28.15 -2.05 -2.78
C ILE A 165 26.70 -2.48 -2.96
N ARG A 166 26.49 -3.79 -2.98
CA ARG A 166 25.18 -4.41 -2.89
C ARG A 166 25.22 -5.43 -1.76
N LEU A 167 24.29 -5.33 -0.81
CA LEU A 167 24.17 -6.35 0.24
C LEU A 167 23.77 -7.69 -0.38
N ASN A 168 24.48 -8.75 -0.01
CA ASN A 168 24.22 -10.11 -0.49
C ASN A 168 24.72 -11.12 0.55
N GLU A 169 23.81 -11.91 1.13
CA GLU A 169 24.14 -12.91 2.15
C GLU A 169 25.03 -14.04 1.61
N ALA A 170 24.88 -14.36 0.32
CA ALA A 170 25.67 -15.38 -0.38
C ALA A 170 26.97 -14.83 -0.97
N ALA A 171 27.35 -13.57 -0.70
CA ALA A 171 28.60 -12.98 -1.16
C ALA A 171 29.80 -13.84 -0.69
N THR A 172 30.55 -14.38 -1.66
CA THR A 172 31.74 -15.21 -1.43
C THR A 172 33.04 -14.39 -1.47
N GLY A 173 32.98 -13.15 -1.99
CA GLY A 173 34.05 -12.16 -1.99
C GLY A 173 35.19 -12.47 -2.97
N SER A 174 35.18 -11.84 -4.15
CA SER A 174 36.29 -11.89 -5.12
C SER A 174 37.16 -10.63 -5.12
N ASP A 175 36.65 -9.51 -4.58
CA ASP A 175 37.30 -8.20 -4.73
C ASP A 175 38.20 -7.90 -3.53
N GLU A 176 39.52 -7.90 -3.76
CA GLU A 176 40.50 -7.55 -2.75
C GLU A 176 40.53 -6.03 -2.50
N ILE A 177 40.00 -5.62 -1.35
CA ILE A 177 40.14 -4.24 -0.85
C ILE A 177 41.54 -4.08 -0.22
N PRO A 178 42.35 -3.08 -0.64
CA PRO A 178 43.66 -2.85 -0.05
C PRO A 178 43.60 -2.69 1.48
N ALA A 179 44.48 -3.39 2.20
CA ALA A 179 44.48 -3.43 3.67
C ALA A 179 44.53 -2.04 4.34
N ARG A 180 45.15 -1.04 3.69
CA ARG A 180 45.18 0.36 4.19
C ARG A 180 43.80 1.00 4.34
N PHE A 181 42.79 0.47 3.66
CA PHE A 181 41.41 0.94 3.72
C PHE A 181 40.51 0.06 4.59
N SER A 182 41.01 -1.09 5.05
CA SER A 182 40.26 -2.01 5.90
C SER A 182 40.66 -1.82 7.37
N PRO A 183 39.71 -1.48 8.25
CA PRO A 183 39.90 -1.46 9.69
C PRO A 183 40.31 -2.82 10.23
N ALA A 184 41.21 -2.84 11.22
CA ALA A 184 41.42 -4.03 12.02
C ALA A 184 40.10 -4.40 12.72
N SER A 185 39.63 -5.63 12.51
CA SER A 185 38.33 -6.07 13.01
C SER A 185 38.45 -7.37 13.79
N ASP A 186 37.83 -7.38 14.97
CA ASP A 186 37.62 -8.59 15.76
C ASP A 186 36.80 -9.60 14.92
N PRO A 187 37.17 -10.89 14.88
CA PRO A 187 36.37 -11.92 14.23
C PRO A 187 34.87 -11.87 14.58
N SER A 188 34.51 -11.49 15.81
CA SER A 188 33.10 -11.34 16.20
C SER A 188 32.39 -10.24 15.40
N VAL A 189 33.06 -9.10 15.21
CA VAL A 189 32.52 -7.95 14.47
C VAL A 189 32.40 -8.30 12.99
N LEU A 190 33.45 -8.90 12.43
CA LEU A 190 33.45 -9.34 11.03
C LEU A 190 32.32 -10.36 10.76
N ASN A 191 32.03 -11.24 11.71
CA ASN A 191 30.94 -12.21 11.57
C ASN A 191 29.54 -11.60 11.74
N SER A 192 29.40 -10.53 12.54
CA SER A 192 28.14 -9.81 12.68
C SER A 192 27.84 -8.80 11.56
N ALA A 193 28.86 -8.36 10.83
CA ALA A 193 28.70 -7.36 9.78
C ALA A 193 27.94 -7.94 8.57
N ALA A 194 27.06 -7.12 7.98
CA ALA A 194 26.33 -7.49 6.77
C ALA A 194 27.30 -7.79 5.63
N ARG A 195 27.04 -8.86 4.88
CA ARG A 195 27.85 -9.25 3.73
C ARG A 195 27.45 -8.45 2.49
N ALA A 196 28.43 -8.05 1.71
CA ALA A 196 28.22 -7.27 0.51
C ALA A 196 29.17 -7.67 -0.63
N ASP A 197 28.66 -7.57 -1.85
CA ASP A 197 29.46 -7.57 -3.07
C ASP A 197 29.77 -6.12 -3.46
N VAL A 198 30.95 -5.89 -4.00
CA VAL A 198 31.33 -4.57 -4.50
C VAL A 198 30.84 -4.45 -5.94
N THR A 199 30.05 -3.42 -6.23
CA THR A 199 29.51 -3.19 -7.57
C THR A 199 30.37 -2.23 -8.37
N MET A 200 31.13 -1.37 -7.69
CA MET A 200 32.05 -0.43 -8.32
C MET A 200 33.09 0.06 -7.30
N VAL A 201 34.36 -0.05 -7.69
CA VAL A 201 35.54 0.45 -6.97
C VAL A 201 36.18 1.56 -7.81
N PRO A 202 36.72 2.62 -7.19
CA PRO A 202 37.52 3.60 -7.91
C PRO A 202 38.69 2.97 -8.67
N ALA A 203 39.03 3.51 -9.84
CA ALA A 203 40.16 3.00 -10.62
C ALA A 203 41.49 3.00 -9.82
N PRO A 204 42.40 2.03 -10.05
CA PRO A 204 43.62 1.85 -9.26
C PRO A 204 44.52 3.09 -9.14
N VAL A 205 44.59 3.91 -10.18
CA VAL A 205 45.36 5.16 -10.20
C VAL A 205 44.87 6.18 -9.17
N PHE A 206 43.57 6.20 -8.87
CA PHE A 206 42.99 7.08 -7.84
C PHE A 206 43.02 6.43 -6.48
N LEU A 207 42.85 5.10 -6.40
CA LEU A 207 43.00 4.37 -5.14
C LEU A 207 44.38 4.60 -4.54
N ALA A 208 45.44 4.61 -5.36
CA ALA A 208 46.81 4.85 -4.92
C ALA A 208 46.98 6.16 -4.16
N GLU A 209 46.31 7.23 -4.60
CA GLU A 209 46.44 8.58 -4.05
C GLU A 209 45.31 8.97 -3.07
N ALA A 210 44.25 8.15 -2.98
CA ALA A 210 43.14 8.40 -2.07
C ALA A 210 43.55 8.18 -0.61
N SER A 211 43.17 9.12 0.26
CA SER A 211 43.37 9.02 1.71
C SER A 211 42.40 8.02 2.38
N GLY A 212 41.32 7.66 1.68
CA GLY A 212 40.33 6.69 2.15
C GLY A 212 39.31 6.35 1.08
N ILE A 213 38.68 5.19 1.23
CA ILE A 213 37.51 4.77 0.46
C ILE A 213 36.43 4.29 1.42
N GLY A 214 35.16 4.52 1.11
CA GLY A 214 34.06 4.03 1.92
C GLY A 214 32.78 3.82 1.11
N HIS A 215 31.92 2.93 1.58
CA HIS A 215 30.70 2.61 0.84
C HIS A 215 29.63 3.70 0.98
N THR A 216 28.86 3.94 -0.08
CA THR A 216 27.77 4.95 -0.10
C THR A 216 26.38 4.38 0.20
N TYR A 217 26.26 3.08 0.50
CA TYR A 217 24.98 2.43 0.76
C TYR A 217 24.21 3.09 1.91
N LEU A 218 22.98 3.50 1.63
CA LEU A 218 22.04 4.10 2.57
C LEU A 218 20.92 3.10 2.85
N PRO A 219 20.91 2.43 4.02
CA PRO A 219 19.88 1.44 4.36
C PRO A 219 18.54 2.14 4.62
N ALA A 220 17.54 1.79 3.83
CA ALA A 220 16.16 2.20 4.08
C ALA A 220 15.45 1.15 4.94
N ASP A 221 14.63 1.61 5.88
CA ASP A 221 13.74 0.74 6.65
C ASP A 221 12.61 0.19 5.74
N ALA A 222 11.76 -0.69 6.26
CA ALA A 222 10.68 -1.32 5.48
C ALA A 222 9.67 -0.32 4.86
N ASP A 223 9.58 0.89 5.40
CA ASP A 223 8.76 1.99 4.91
C ASP A 223 9.50 2.90 3.89
N GLY A 224 10.73 2.55 3.52
CA GLY A 224 11.55 3.29 2.56
C GLY A 224 12.29 4.49 3.15
N VAL A 225 12.20 4.75 4.46
CA VAL A 225 12.85 5.87 5.11
C VAL A 225 14.23 5.46 5.64
N VAL A 226 15.25 6.26 5.34
CA VAL A 226 16.62 6.07 5.79
C VAL A 226 16.77 6.73 7.17
N ARG A 227 16.72 5.92 8.23
CA ARG A 227 16.92 6.36 9.63
C ARG A 227 18.27 5.99 10.20
N THR A 228 18.96 5.08 9.53
CA THR A 228 20.24 4.53 9.97
C THR A 228 21.33 4.74 8.91
N SER A 229 22.58 4.69 9.36
CA SER A 229 23.75 4.62 8.50
C SER A 229 24.54 3.37 8.90
N LEU A 230 24.59 2.40 7.98
CA LEU A 230 25.42 1.20 8.10
C LEU A 230 26.87 1.64 8.16
N ALA A 231 27.55 1.41 9.28
CA ALA A 231 28.89 1.95 9.53
C ALA A 231 30.00 1.11 8.89
N ALA A 232 29.76 -0.18 8.68
CA ALA A 232 30.66 -1.06 7.94
C ALA A 232 29.95 -2.31 7.40
N VAL A 233 30.51 -2.87 6.33
CA VAL A 233 30.12 -4.15 5.72
C VAL A 233 31.30 -5.08 5.60
N ARG A 234 31.01 -6.38 5.52
CA ARG A 234 32.00 -7.41 5.20
C ARG A 234 32.06 -7.65 3.70
N VAL A 235 33.25 -7.49 3.13
CA VAL A 235 33.58 -7.88 1.75
C VAL A 235 34.70 -8.90 1.81
N GLY A 236 34.39 -10.17 1.52
CA GLY A 236 35.33 -11.28 1.69
C GLY A 236 35.84 -11.40 3.13
N ALA A 237 37.15 -11.22 3.32
CA ALA A 237 37.82 -11.23 4.62
C ALA A 237 38.04 -9.83 5.22
N SER A 238 37.68 -8.78 4.48
CA SER A 238 37.93 -7.39 4.87
C SER A 238 36.65 -6.72 5.37
N LEU A 239 36.79 -5.91 6.40
CA LEU A 239 35.75 -4.98 6.81
C LEU A 239 35.90 -3.70 5.98
N VAL A 240 34.81 -3.22 5.39
CA VAL A 240 34.79 -1.98 4.62
C VAL A 240 33.89 -0.98 5.34
N PRO A 241 34.43 0.15 5.81
CA PRO A 241 33.66 1.19 6.47
C PRO A 241 32.79 1.98 5.49
N SER A 242 31.77 2.65 6.03
CA SER A 242 30.95 3.58 5.28
C SER A 242 31.71 4.85 4.91
N LEU A 243 31.26 5.53 3.85
CA LEU A 243 31.85 6.79 3.44
C LEU A 243 31.76 7.83 4.58
N SER A 244 30.66 7.85 5.33
CA SER A 244 30.49 8.77 6.47
C SER A 244 31.47 8.48 7.62
N ALA A 245 31.75 7.22 7.93
CA ALA A 245 32.73 6.83 8.95
C ALA A 245 34.16 7.22 8.54
N VAL A 246 34.53 6.99 7.28
CA VAL A 246 35.86 7.33 6.76
C VAL A 246 36.09 8.85 6.73
N ILE A 247 35.08 9.61 6.27
CA ILE A 247 35.13 11.08 6.30
C ILE A 247 35.31 11.58 7.72
N THR A 248 34.52 11.06 8.66
CA THR A 248 34.59 11.45 10.07
C THR A 248 35.95 11.12 10.67
N GLY A 249 36.47 9.90 10.43
CA GLY A 249 37.78 9.47 10.89
C GLY A 249 38.90 10.40 10.39
N ARG A 250 38.96 10.66 9.08
CA ARG A 250 39.97 11.56 8.50
C ARG A 250 39.84 12.99 9.02
N ALA A 251 38.62 13.49 9.21
CA ALA A 251 38.38 14.80 9.80
C ALA A 251 38.88 14.91 11.25
N LEU A 252 38.94 13.79 11.97
CA LEU A 252 39.49 13.68 13.32
C LEU A 252 40.98 13.27 13.35
N GLY A 253 41.63 13.17 12.19
CA GLY A 253 43.05 12.80 12.07
C GLY A 253 43.34 11.30 12.17
N VAL A 254 42.33 10.44 11.98
CA VAL A 254 42.42 8.98 12.07
C VAL A 254 42.37 8.36 10.68
N SER A 255 43.26 7.42 10.40
CA SER A 255 43.29 6.71 9.10
C SER A 255 42.23 5.60 9.04
N PRO A 256 41.77 5.19 7.84
CA PRO A 256 40.69 4.20 7.72
C PRO A 256 41.00 2.84 8.39
N ASN A 257 42.25 2.40 8.34
CA ASN A 257 42.73 1.18 8.99
C ASN A 257 42.85 1.30 10.54
N GLU A 258 42.88 2.51 11.07
CA GLU A 258 42.93 2.82 12.51
C GLU A 258 41.55 2.97 13.14
N LEU A 259 40.47 2.89 12.35
CA LEU A 259 39.11 2.83 12.87
C LEU A 259 38.96 1.53 13.67
N ILE A 260 38.35 1.61 14.87
CA ILE A 260 38.18 0.44 15.73
C ILE A 260 36.69 0.17 15.91
N PHE A 261 36.23 -0.96 15.38
CA PHE A 261 34.89 -1.48 15.61
C PHE A 261 34.95 -2.47 16.77
N HIS A 262 34.32 -2.12 17.88
CA HIS A 262 34.30 -2.95 19.08
C HIS A 262 33.14 -3.95 19.06
N SER A 263 33.34 -5.12 19.68
CA SER A 263 32.31 -6.15 19.86
C SER A 263 31.13 -5.70 20.74
N ASN A 264 31.28 -4.61 21.49
CA ASN A 264 30.19 -3.99 22.26
C ASN A 264 29.38 -2.95 21.46
N ASN A 265 29.42 -3.02 20.12
CA ASN A 265 28.71 -2.15 19.19
C ASN A 265 29.08 -0.67 19.36
N VAL A 266 30.38 -0.37 19.42
CA VAL A 266 30.89 1.00 19.44
C VAL A 266 31.95 1.15 18.36
N LEU A 267 31.83 2.19 17.54
CA LEU A 267 32.88 2.64 16.64
C LEU A 267 33.71 3.72 17.32
N THR A 268 35.01 3.46 17.50
CA THR A 268 35.96 4.44 18.02
C THR A 268 36.77 5.06 16.87
N MET A 269 36.75 6.38 16.81
CA MET A 269 37.46 7.23 15.85
C MET A 269 38.29 8.23 16.64
N GLY A 270 39.51 7.84 17.02
CA GLY A 270 40.37 8.66 17.87
C GLY A 270 39.73 8.84 19.25
N THR A 271 39.35 10.07 19.60
CA THR A 271 38.65 10.38 20.86
C THR A 271 37.12 10.29 20.76
N ARG A 272 36.57 10.17 19.54
CA ARG A 272 35.12 10.08 19.33
C ARG A 272 34.66 8.63 19.39
N ARG A 273 33.51 8.42 20.03
CA ARG A 273 32.86 7.11 20.13
C ARG A 273 31.45 7.25 19.57
N THR A 274 31.13 6.46 18.56
CA THR A 274 29.82 6.41 17.94
C THR A 274 29.14 5.10 18.33
N PRO A 275 27.99 5.13 19.02
CA PRO A 275 27.23 3.94 19.32
C PRO A 275 26.65 3.33 18.03
N LEU A 276 26.77 2.01 17.93
CA LEU A 276 26.21 1.18 16.87
C LEU A 276 25.19 0.20 17.48
N ASP A 277 24.41 -0.45 16.63
CA ASP A 277 23.68 -1.66 16.99
C ASP A 277 24.45 -2.94 16.59
N SER A 278 23.85 -4.09 16.88
CA SER A 278 24.47 -5.41 16.64
C SER A 278 24.75 -5.71 15.17
N THR A 279 24.11 -4.99 14.24
CA THR A 279 24.32 -5.14 12.80
C THR A 279 25.18 -4.00 12.23
N GLN A 280 25.92 -3.29 13.10
CA GLN A 280 26.84 -2.20 12.75
C GLN A 280 26.13 -0.95 12.19
N HIS A 281 24.86 -0.70 12.49
CA HIS A 281 24.19 0.53 12.11
C HIS A 281 24.32 1.59 13.20
N SER A 282 24.64 2.81 12.77
CA SER A 282 24.50 4.03 13.57
C SER A 282 23.17 4.71 13.27
N ARG A 283 22.62 5.47 14.23
CA ARG A 283 21.42 6.31 14.02
C ARG A 283 21.80 7.79 14.04
N PRO A 284 22.21 8.36 12.90
CA PRO A 284 22.54 9.77 12.84
C PRO A 284 21.28 10.63 12.92
N ARG A 285 21.47 11.89 13.26
CA ARG A 285 20.47 12.93 13.06
C ARG A 285 20.49 13.38 11.60
N TYR A 286 19.31 13.50 11.00
CA TYR A 286 19.15 14.02 9.63
C TYR A 286 18.82 15.50 9.62
N PHE A 287 19.25 16.20 8.58
CA PHE A 287 18.98 17.62 8.36
C PHE A 287 18.29 17.83 7.01
N PRO A 288 17.36 18.79 6.90
CA PRO A 288 16.66 19.05 5.66
C PRO A 288 17.61 19.59 4.57
N PRO A 289 17.32 19.34 3.28
CA PRO A 289 18.16 19.81 2.18
C PRO A 289 18.11 21.33 1.96
N SER A 290 17.06 22.00 2.43
CA SER A 290 16.87 23.44 2.30
C SER A 290 16.28 24.06 3.58
N GLY A 291 16.33 25.39 3.70
CA GLY A 291 15.85 26.13 4.86
C GLY A 291 16.91 26.42 5.91
N VAL A 292 16.48 26.92 7.08
CA VAL A 292 17.36 27.48 8.13
C VAL A 292 18.25 26.44 8.80
N GLN A 293 17.84 25.17 8.75
CA GLN A 293 18.55 24.03 9.34
C GLN A 293 19.38 23.24 8.32
N ALA A 294 19.44 23.69 7.06
CA ALA A 294 20.20 23.02 6.03
C ALA A 294 21.72 23.26 6.15
N PHE A 295 22.48 22.35 5.53
CA PHE A 295 23.91 22.54 5.36
C PHE A 295 24.22 23.78 4.51
N GLN A 296 25.37 24.38 4.78
CA GLN A 296 25.91 25.40 3.89
C GLN A 296 26.31 24.75 2.56
N GLN A 297 25.73 25.24 1.47
CA GLN A 297 25.87 24.68 0.13
C GLN A 297 26.49 25.72 -0.81
N TYR A 298 27.38 25.25 -1.68
CA TYR A 298 28.02 26.05 -2.72
C TYR A 298 27.88 25.34 -4.07
N PRO A 299 27.32 25.98 -5.10
CA PRO A 299 27.35 25.46 -6.46
C PRO A 299 28.79 25.11 -6.87
N TYR A 300 28.98 23.96 -7.50
CA TYR A 300 30.27 23.45 -7.94
C TYR A 300 31.02 24.48 -8.81
N TRP A 301 30.32 25.09 -9.78
CA TRP A 301 30.91 26.10 -10.67
C TRP A 301 31.39 27.35 -9.91
N GLN A 302 30.71 27.72 -8.81
CA GLN A 302 31.07 28.87 -7.99
C GLN A 302 32.39 28.63 -7.26
N VAL A 303 32.62 27.42 -6.74
CA VAL A 303 33.89 27.06 -6.11
C VAL A 303 35.01 27.06 -7.14
N LEU A 304 34.76 26.47 -8.32
CA LEU A 304 35.74 26.37 -9.40
C LEU A 304 36.21 27.75 -9.89
N SER A 305 35.27 28.69 -10.04
CA SER A 305 35.55 30.08 -10.44
C SER A 305 36.16 30.94 -9.34
N GLY A 306 36.19 30.46 -8.09
CA GLY A 306 36.65 31.24 -6.93
C GLY A 306 35.65 32.30 -6.46
N GLY A 307 34.37 32.14 -6.78
CA GLY A 307 33.28 33.01 -6.37
C GLY A 307 32.80 32.82 -4.93
N VAL A 308 33.40 31.89 -4.17
CA VAL A 308 33.09 31.68 -2.75
C VAL A 308 33.86 32.69 -1.89
N PRO A 309 33.22 33.37 -0.93
CA PRO A 309 33.91 34.31 -0.05
C PRO A 309 35.07 33.66 0.71
N LYS A 310 36.21 34.36 0.79
CA LYS A 310 37.44 33.84 1.41
C LYS A 310 37.20 33.32 2.83
N GLY A 311 37.78 32.16 3.13
CA GLY A 311 37.74 31.57 4.47
C GLY A 311 36.46 30.80 4.81
N GLN A 312 35.46 30.79 3.94
CA GLN A 312 34.23 30.00 4.14
C GLN A 312 34.45 28.48 4.05
N LEU A 313 35.46 28.04 3.30
CA LEU A 313 35.80 26.62 3.12
C LEU A 313 37.04 26.20 3.93
N ARG A 314 37.64 27.14 4.68
CA ARG A 314 38.83 26.88 5.49
C ARG A 314 38.50 25.97 6.66
N ASP A 315 39.33 24.95 6.87
CA ASP A 315 39.20 23.93 7.92
C ASP A 315 37.85 23.17 7.89
N LYS A 316 37.20 23.12 6.71
CA LYS A 316 35.93 22.40 6.53
C LYS A 316 36.11 21.01 5.94
N VAL A 317 35.20 20.12 6.30
CA VAL A 317 34.91 18.85 5.63
C VAL A 317 33.96 19.16 4.47
N VAL A 318 34.47 19.01 3.26
CA VAL A 318 33.76 19.36 2.02
C VAL A 318 33.27 18.08 1.34
N LEU A 319 31.95 17.93 1.23
CA LEU A 319 31.32 16.83 0.51
C LEU A 319 30.86 17.31 -0.86
N ILE A 320 31.20 16.56 -1.91
CA ILE A 320 30.88 16.87 -3.29
C ILE A 320 29.89 15.82 -3.81
N GLY A 321 28.72 16.27 -4.27
CA GLY A 321 27.68 15.36 -4.74
C GLY A 321 26.53 16.05 -5.46
N LEU A 322 25.68 15.23 -6.09
CA LEU A 322 24.47 15.67 -6.79
C LEU A 322 23.44 16.23 -5.82
N MET A 323 22.91 17.41 -6.15
CA MET A 323 21.83 18.08 -5.41
C MET A 323 20.51 18.11 -6.19
N ASN A 324 20.55 18.12 -7.52
CA ASN A 324 19.35 17.98 -8.34
C ASN A 324 19.09 16.52 -8.66
N ASN A 325 17.81 16.17 -8.75
CA ASN A 325 17.38 14.83 -9.12
C ASN A 325 16.44 14.98 -10.32
N ASP A 326 16.87 14.56 -11.51
CA ASP A 326 16.00 14.45 -12.69
C ASP A 326 15.01 13.28 -12.58
N SER A 327 15.17 12.42 -11.57
CA SER A 327 14.27 11.30 -11.30
C SER A 327 14.02 11.12 -9.79
N ALA A 328 12.78 10.78 -9.42
CA ALA A 328 12.39 10.56 -8.02
C ALA A 328 13.14 9.37 -7.36
N ASP A 329 13.77 8.52 -8.16
CA ASP A 329 14.49 7.31 -7.74
C ASP A 329 15.88 7.57 -7.11
N ASP A 330 16.50 8.73 -7.37
CA ASP A 330 17.85 9.05 -6.87
C ASP A 330 17.86 9.72 -5.48
N SER A 331 16.68 10.05 -4.96
CA SER A 331 16.53 10.68 -3.64
C SER A 331 16.11 9.67 -2.58
N VAL A 332 16.53 9.90 -1.34
CA VAL A 332 16.12 9.06 -0.20
C VAL A 332 15.17 9.81 0.72
N ALA A 333 14.16 9.12 1.24
CA ALA A 333 13.34 9.65 2.32
C ALA A 333 14.14 9.59 3.63
N THR A 334 14.06 10.62 4.45
CA THR A 334 14.65 10.70 5.80
C THR A 334 13.59 11.18 6.79
N PRO A 335 13.79 11.02 8.11
CA PRO A 335 12.84 11.48 9.13
C PRO A 335 12.42 12.95 9.01
N VAL A 336 13.26 13.79 8.39
CA VAL A 336 13.05 15.24 8.28
C VAL A 336 12.59 15.70 6.91
N SER A 337 12.73 14.88 5.87
CA SER A 337 12.34 15.22 4.49
C SER A 337 12.03 13.98 3.66
N LYS A 338 10.91 13.99 2.93
CA LYS A 338 10.50 12.91 2.03
C LYS A 338 11.41 12.73 0.82
N SER A 339 12.15 13.76 0.43
CA SER A 339 13.14 13.71 -0.64
C SER A 339 14.40 14.41 -0.17
N THR A 340 15.46 13.64 0.02
CA THR A 340 16.76 14.10 0.49
C THR A 340 17.82 13.60 -0.48
N PRO A 341 18.64 14.48 -1.08
CA PRO A 341 19.76 14.04 -1.90
C PRO A 341 20.74 13.17 -1.09
N PRO A 342 21.31 12.10 -1.66
CA PRO A 342 22.22 11.21 -0.94
C PRO A 342 23.42 11.92 -0.30
N VAL A 343 23.93 12.98 -0.94
CA VAL A 343 25.02 13.81 -0.38
C VAL A 343 24.61 14.48 0.94
N VAL A 344 23.36 14.90 1.08
CA VAL A 344 22.81 15.51 2.31
C VAL A 344 22.60 14.45 3.40
N ALA A 345 22.17 13.24 3.03
CA ALA A 345 22.05 12.12 3.96
C ALA A 345 23.42 11.69 4.51
N ILE A 346 24.44 11.60 3.66
CA ILE A 346 25.82 11.29 4.07
C ILE A 346 26.40 12.44 4.91
N ALA A 347 26.19 13.70 4.51
CA ALA A 347 26.60 14.88 5.28
C ALA A 347 25.95 14.90 6.67
N SER A 348 24.69 14.48 6.78
CA SER A 348 23.96 14.34 8.04
C SER A 348 24.62 13.31 8.97
N ALA A 349 25.03 12.17 8.42
CA ALA A 349 25.76 11.15 9.18
C ALA A 349 27.15 11.62 9.65
N VAL A 350 27.89 12.33 8.79
CA VAL A 350 29.20 12.94 9.13
C VAL A 350 29.03 14.00 10.21
N SER A 351 28.10 14.94 10.01
CA SER A 351 27.79 16.02 10.96
C SER A 351 27.40 15.46 12.32
N SER A 352 26.52 14.46 12.34
CA SER A 352 26.08 13.80 13.56
C SER A 352 27.21 13.12 14.30
N SER A 353 28.13 12.46 13.58
CA SER A 353 29.27 11.77 14.18
C SER A 353 30.31 12.77 14.74
N LEU A 354 30.62 13.84 14.00
CA LEU A 354 31.53 14.90 14.46
C LEU A 354 30.99 15.64 15.69
N ALA A 355 29.68 15.93 15.71
CA ALA A 355 29.02 16.65 16.79
C ALA A 355 28.55 15.76 17.95
N ALA A 356 28.80 14.43 17.90
CA ALA A 356 28.28 13.45 18.86
C ALA A 356 26.74 13.51 19.04
N GLN A 357 26.02 13.72 17.93
CA GLN A 357 24.56 13.79 17.83
C GLN A 357 23.97 12.50 17.24
N THR A 358 24.50 11.35 17.62
CA THR A 358 24.00 10.04 17.20
C THR A 358 23.09 9.47 18.28
N TYR A 359 21.97 8.90 17.86
CA TYR A 359 21.03 8.19 18.72
C TYR A 359 21.50 6.76 18.93
N SER A 360 21.15 6.19 20.07
CA SER A 360 21.52 4.82 20.40
C SER A 360 20.36 4.08 21.03
N ARG A 361 20.32 2.77 20.77
CA ARG A 361 19.51 1.82 21.50
C ARG A 361 20.46 0.96 22.34
N PRO A 362 20.63 1.26 23.63
CA PRO A 362 21.56 0.53 24.48
C PRO A 362 21.23 -0.96 24.56
N ALA A 363 22.25 -1.80 24.78
CA ALA A 363 22.06 -3.25 24.88
C ALA A 363 21.11 -3.67 26.02
N TYR A 364 20.97 -2.85 27.06
CA TYR A 364 20.04 -3.08 28.17
C TYR A 364 18.60 -2.60 27.89
N ALA A 365 18.35 -1.90 26.77
CA ALA A 365 17.03 -1.36 26.43
C ALA A 365 15.93 -2.44 26.41
N PRO A 366 16.10 -3.61 25.75
CA PRO A 366 15.08 -4.65 25.77
C PRO A 366 14.71 -5.10 27.19
N VAL A 367 15.67 -5.17 28.10
CA VAL A 367 15.44 -5.60 29.50
C VAL A 367 14.55 -4.60 30.23
N ILE A 368 14.79 -3.29 30.04
CA ILE A 368 13.96 -2.23 30.63
C ILE A 368 12.55 -2.26 30.02
N GLU A 369 12.46 -2.33 28.69
CA GLU A 369 11.20 -2.37 27.94
C GLU A 369 10.30 -3.51 28.47
N TRP A 370 10.84 -4.73 28.59
CA TRP A 370 10.12 -5.88 29.14
C TRP A 370 9.75 -5.71 30.61
N GLY A 371 10.63 -5.12 31.42
CA GLY A 371 10.31 -4.78 32.81
C GLY A 371 9.08 -3.88 32.92
N VAL A 372 8.95 -2.88 32.03
CA VAL A 372 7.80 -1.98 31.98
C VAL A 372 6.54 -2.70 31.51
N VAL A 373 6.62 -3.60 30.52
CA VAL A 373 5.48 -4.43 30.09
C VAL A 373 4.92 -5.24 31.26
N VAL A 374 5.80 -5.90 32.04
CA VAL A 374 5.41 -6.67 33.22
C VAL A 374 4.70 -5.79 34.24
N LEU A 375 5.22 -4.58 34.52
CA LEU A 375 4.59 -3.63 35.44
C LEU A 375 3.19 -3.20 34.97
N VAL A 376 3.02 -2.92 33.68
CA VAL A 376 1.72 -2.59 33.07
C VAL A 376 0.72 -3.72 33.26
N LEU A 377 1.14 -4.96 33.03
CA LEU A 377 0.25 -6.12 33.17
C LEU A 377 -0.18 -6.36 34.62
N LEU A 378 0.74 -6.18 35.58
CA LEU A 378 0.42 -6.24 37.00
C LEU A 378 -0.59 -5.14 37.38
N PHE A 379 -0.40 -3.92 36.87
CA PHE A 379 -1.36 -2.83 37.07
C PHE A 379 -2.73 -3.21 36.49
N SER A 380 -2.80 -3.72 35.27
CA SER A 380 -4.06 -4.10 34.62
C SER A 380 -4.77 -5.26 35.34
N ALA A 381 -4.03 -6.24 35.84
CA ALA A 381 -4.60 -7.42 36.50
C ALA A 381 -5.11 -7.12 37.93
N PHE A 382 -4.41 -6.28 38.69
CA PHE A 382 -4.67 -6.11 40.12
C PHE A 382 -5.28 -4.75 40.49
N MET A 383 -4.82 -3.66 39.86
CA MET A 383 -5.23 -2.30 40.25
C MET A 383 -6.52 -1.86 39.56
N LEU A 384 -6.70 -2.18 38.26
CA LEU A 384 -7.92 -1.81 37.54
C LEU A 384 -9.20 -2.39 38.16
N PRO A 385 -9.27 -3.69 38.54
CA PRO A 385 -10.46 -4.24 39.19
C PRO A 385 -10.75 -3.63 40.57
N ALA A 386 -9.72 -3.12 41.26
CA ALA A 386 -9.86 -2.52 42.57
C ALA A 386 -10.35 -1.06 42.50
N ALA A 387 -9.94 -0.30 41.49
CA ALA A 387 -10.23 1.14 41.37
C ALA A 387 -11.61 1.44 40.74
N GLY A 388 -12.20 0.50 40.00
CA GLY A 388 -13.43 0.74 39.23
C GLY A 388 -13.16 1.47 37.91
N ALA A 389 -14.15 1.50 37.01
CA ALA A 389 -13.94 1.92 35.62
C ALA A 389 -13.53 3.38 35.42
N ALA A 390 -14.14 4.33 36.14
CA ALA A 390 -13.82 5.75 35.97
C ALA A 390 -12.39 6.08 36.43
N ILE A 391 -12.01 5.65 37.64
CA ILE A 391 -10.68 5.88 38.21
C ILE A 391 -9.63 5.06 37.47
N GLY A 392 -9.96 3.82 37.08
CA GLY A 392 -9.11 2.98 36.25
C GLY A 392 -8.79 3.61 34.89
N GLY A 393 -9.77 4.25 34.24
CA GLY A 393 -9.55 4.95 32.97
C GLY A 393 -8.61 6.15 33.10
N MET A 394 -8.81 7.00 34.13
CA MET A 394 -7.94 8.16 34.37
C MET A 394 -6.50 7.76 34.67
N THR A 395 -6.31 6.72 35.49
CA THR A 395 -4.97 6.22 35.86
C THR A 395 -4.27 5.55 34.68
N THR A 396 -5.00 4.80 33.84
CA THR A 396 -4.50 4.25 32.57
C THR A 396 -4.01 5.36 31.65
N LEU A 397 -4.82 6.41 31.43
CA LEU A 397 -4.43 7.56 30.60
C LEU A 397 -3.18 8.27 31.13
N LEU A 398 -3.11 8.49 32.45
CA LEU A 398 -1.96 9.11 33.09
C LEU A 398 -0.66 8.31 32.84
N PHE A 399 -0.70 6.99 32.99
CA PHE A 399 0.45 6.14 32.71
C PHE A 399 0.81 6.09 31.22
N MET A 400 -0.16 6.09 30.31
CA MET A 400 0.13 6.22 28.87
C MET A 400 0.87 7.52 28.55
N VAL A 401 0.40 8.65 29.08
CA VAL A 401 1.07 9.96 28.91
C VAL A 401 2.48 9.94 29.50
N LEU A 402 2.66 9.30 30.65
CA LEU A 402 3.97 9.18 31.30
C LEU A 402 4.94 8.32 30.48
N LEU A 403 4.47 7.21 29.89
CA LEU A 403 5.29 6.34 29.04
C LEU A 403 5.75 7.07 27.78
N VAL A 404 4.81 7.65 27.01
CA VAL A 404 5.12 8.41 25.80
C VAL A 404 6.01 9.62 26.12
N GLY A 405 5.69 10.34 27.20
CA GLY A 405 6.49 11.47 27.66
C GLY A 405 7.91 11.06 28.05
N SER A 406 8.08 9.91 28.71
CA SER A 406 9.41 9.39 29.09
C SER A 406 10.25 9.05 27.86
N GLU A 407 9.66 8.42 26.85
CA GLU A 407 10.35 8.13 25.59
C GLU A 407 10.83 9.41 24.90
N VAL A 408 9.93 10.40 24.72
CA VAL A 408 10.27 11.70 24.12
C VAL A 408 11.38 12.41 24.91
N VAL A 409 11.32 12.37 26.24
CA VAL A 409 12.35 12.98 27.10
C VAL A 409 13.70 12.28 26.96
N LEU A 410 13.73 10.95 26.93
CA LEU A 410 14.97 10.16 26.77
C LEU A 410 15.61 10.40 25.41
N LEU A 411 14.80 10.41 24.35
CA LEU A 411 15.24 10.75 23.00
C LEU A 411 15.84 12.16 22.93
N ARG A 412 15.17 13.15 23.53
CA ARG A 412 15.60 14.55 23.49
C ARG A 412 16.84 14.85 24.33
N SER A 413 16.88 14.33 25.56
CA SER A 413 17.92 14.68 26.55
C SER A 413 19.14 13.76 26.47
N SER A 414 18.91 12.45 26.33
CA SER A 414 19.94 11.42 26.47
C SER A 414 20.29 10.77 25.14
N ARG A 415 19.53 11.06 24.06
CA ARG A 415 19.65 10.42 22.73
C ARG A 415 19.57 8.89 22.81
N VAL A 416 18.84 8.40 23.80
CA VAL A 416 18.55 6.99 24.03
C VAL A 416 17.14 6.73 23.56
N TRP A 417 16.98 5.71 22.71
CA TRP A 417 15.68 5.27 22.23
C TRP A 417 15.28 3.99 22.95
N LEU A 418 14.22 4.05 23.75
CA LEU A 418 13.55 2.91 24.39
C LEU A 418 12.17 2.77 23.76
N HIS A 419 11.81 1.56 23.34
CA HIS A 419 10.51 1.32 22.74
C HIS A 419 9.41 1.19 23.80
N LEU A 420 8.69 2.28 24.07
CA LEU A 420 7.67 2.34 25.13
C LEU A 420 6.23 2.35 24.58
N MET A 421 6.02 2.33 23.26
CA MET A 421 4.70 2.26 22.64
C MET A 421 4.06 0.88 22.83
N LEU A 422 4.85 -0.20 22.85
CA LEU A 422 4.32 -1.54 23.16
C LEU A 422 3.68 -1.63 24.56
N PRO A 423 4.37 -1.23 25.66
CA PRO A 423 3.73 -1.10 26.96
C PRO A 423 2.49 -0.18 26.96
N CYS A 424 2.52 0.91 26.19
CA CYS A 424 1.39 1.84 26.07
C CYS A 424 0.14 1.18 25.45
N LEU A 425 0.33 0.40 24.38
CA LEU A 425 -0.72 -0.40 23.76
C LEU A 425 -1.22 -1.52 24.67
N ALA A 426 -0.32 -2.21 25.37
CA ALA A 426 -0.70 -3.25 26.33
C ALA A 426 -1.57 -2.68 27.46
N LEU A 427 -1.26 -1.48 27.93
CA LEU A 427 -2.02 -0.77 28.95
C LEU A 427 -3.43 -0.39 28.45
N ALA A 428 -3.54 0.14 27.23
CA ALA A 428 -4.83 0.44 26.60
C ALA A 428 -5.69 -0.82 26.37
N ALA A 429 -5.09 -1.91 25.88
CA ALA A 429 -5.75 -3.19 25.68
C ALA A 429 -6.23 -3.80 27.00
N GLY A 430 -5.40 -3.74 28.06
CA GLY A 430 -5.76 -4.19 29.40
C GLY A 430 -6.98 -3.45 29.95
N TYR A 431 -7.05 -2.12 29.77
CA TYR A 431 -8.22 -1.34 30.17
C TYR A 431 -9.47 -1.67 29.33
N GLY A 432 -9.33 -1.82 28.01
CA GLY A 432 -10.41 -2.21 27.12
C GLY A 432 -11.03 -3.56 27.50
N LEU A 433 -10.20 -4.56 27.77
CA LEU A 433 -10.66 -5.88 28.21
C LEU A 433 -11.39 -5.81 29.55
N TYR A 434 -10.87 -5.01 30.49
CA TYR A 434 -11.52 -4.77 31.76
C TYR A 434 -12.92 -4.14 31.60
N LEU A 435 -13.08 -3.15 30.70
CA LEU A 435 -14.39 -2.55 30.40
C LEU A 435 -15.39 -3.57 29.86
N VAL A 436 -14.97 -4.42 28.92
CA VAL A 436 -15.82 -5.49 28.36
C VAL A 436 -16.25 -6.46 29.46
N GLY A 437 -15.31 -6.91 30.31
CA GLY A 437 -15.61 -7.77 31.45
C GLY A 437 -16.62 -7.13 32.42
N GLU A 438 -16.47 -5.83 32.70
CA GLU A 438 -17.38 -5.09 33.58
C GLU A 438 -18.78 -4.91 32.96
N LEU A 439 -18.89 -4.71 31.64
CA LEU A 439 -20.18 -4.65 30.93
C LEU A 439 -20.91 -5.99 30.96
N ILE A 440 -20.20 -7.10 30.69
CA ILE A 440 -20.76 -8.45 30.77
C ILE A 440 -21.23 -8.74 32.20
N ARG A 441 -20.43 -8.37 33.20
CA ARG A 441 -20.81 -8.53 34.61
C ARG A 441 -22.11 -7.77 34.93
N ARG A 442 -22.23 -6.52 34.47
CA ARG A 442 -23.47 -5.72 34.64
C ARG A 442 -24.66 -6.31 33.90
N ALA A 443 -24.45 -6.84 32.68
CA ALA A 443 -25.49 -7.50 31.90
C ALA A 443 -25.98 -8.79 32.57
N ASN A 444 -25.06 -9.62 33.08
CA ASN A 444 -25.40 -10.85 33.80
C ASN A 444 -26.14 -10.58 35.11
N ILE A 445 -25.78 -9.51 35.84
CA ILE A 445 -26.52 -9.10 37.04
C ILE A 445 -27.96 -8.67 36.67
N ARG A 446 -28.15 -7.89 35.60
CA ARG A 446 -29.49 -7.51 35.12
C ARG A 446 -30.31 -8.72 34.65
N ALA A 447 -29.69 -9.68 33.98
CA ALA A 447 -30.35 -10.90 33.54
C ALA A 447 -30.74 -11.82 34.71
N GLY A 448 -29.90 -11.88 35.75
CA GLY A 448 -30.16 -12.65 36.98
C GLY A 448 -31.36 -12.13 37.79
N ASP A 449 -31.61 -10.82 37.78
CA ASP A 449 -32.79 -10.24 38.46
C ASP A 449 -34.11 -10.50 37.71
N GLY A 450 -34.09 -10.62 36.37
CA GLY A 450 -35.27 -10.95 35.56
C GLY A 450 -35.68 -12.42 35.54
N ALA A 451 -34.77 -13.33 35.92
CA ALA A 451 -34.97 -14.78 35.84
C ALA A 451 -35.65 -15.42 37.06
N ARG A 452 -36.12 -14.63 38.04
CA ARG A 452 -36.76 -15.14 39.27
C ARG A 452 -38.24 -15.53 39.12
N ASP A 453 -38.85 -15.30 37.96
CA ASP A 453 -40.27 -15.61 37.72
C ASP A 453 -40.48 -16.26 36.34
N PRO A 454 -40.53 -17.60 36.25
CA PRO A 454 -40.66 -18.34 34.99
C PRO A 454 -41.90 -17.96 34.16
N GLY A 455 -42.91 -17.31 34.76
CA GLY A 455 -44.17 -16.92 34.11
C GLY A 455 -44.24 -15.45 33.69
N ALA A 456 -43.26 -14.60 34.04
CA ALA A 456 -43.34 -13.16 33.82
C ALA A 456 -43.43 -12.77 32.34
N ASN A 457 -42.63 -13.40 31.47
CA ASN A 457 -42.64 -13.13 30.03
C ASN A 457 -43.95 -13.55 29.35
N LEU A 458 -44.53 -14.69 29.78
CA LEU A 458 -45.81 -15.18 29.25
C LEU A 458 -46.97 -14.28 29.69
N ARG A 459 -46.95 -13.78 30.94
CA ARG A 459 -47.93 -12.79 31.40
C ARG A 459 -47.85 -11.48 30.64
N SER A 460 -46.65 -10.95 30.36
CA SER A 460 -46.53 -9.73 29.55
C SER A 460 -47.04 -9.93 28.12
N LEU A 461 -46.82 -11.10 27.52
CA LEU A 461 -47.34 -11.42 26.20
C LEU A 461 -48.88 -11.50 26.20
N GLY A 462 -49.46 -12.19 27.18
CA GLY A 462 -50.91 -12.27 27.36
C GLY A 462 -51.57 -10.90 27.57
N GLN A 463 -50.91 -10.00 28.30
CA GLN A 463 -51.37 -8.62 28.48
C GLN A 463 -51.36 -7.81 27.17
N THR A 464 -50.39 -8.04 26.29
CA THR A 464 -50.36 -7.40 24.96
C THR A 464 -51.56 -7.84 24.12
N PHE A 465 -51.86 -9.14 24.05
CA PHE A 465 -53.03 -9.64 23.34
C PHE A 465 -54.35 -9.13 23.95
N HIS A 466 -54.42 -9.07 25.28
CA HIS A 466 -55.57 -8.51 25.99
C HIS A 466 -55.81 -7.04 25.61
N LYS A 467 -54.76 -6.21 25.61
CA LYS A 467 -54.85 -4.79 25.20
C LYS A 467 -55.20 -4.60 23.72
N GLN A 468 -54.77 -5.52 22.84
CA GLN A 468 -55.11 -5.51 21.42
C GLN A 468 -56.54 -6.02 21.14
N GLY A 469 -57.29 -6.41 22.18
CA GLY A 469 -58.67 -6.89 22.05
C GLY A 469 -58.80 -8.33 21.56
N GLN A 470 -57.68 -9.05 21.42
CA GLN A 470 -57.59 -10.47 21.07
C GLN A 470 -57.77 -11.32 22.34
N LEU A 471 -58.98 -11.28 22.91
CA LEU A 471 -59.26 -11.83 24.24
C LEU A 471 -59.13 -13.36 24.30
N ASP A 472 -59.43 -14.07 23.22
CA ASP A 472 -59.29 -15.54 23.16
C ASP A 472 -57.81 -15.97 23.23
N LEU A 473 -56.95 -15.30 22.47
CA LEU A 473 -55.50 -15.57 22.46
C LEU A 473 -54.84 -15.17 23.79
N ALA A 474 -55.34 -14.10 24.42
CA ALA A 474 -54.94 -13.72 25.77
C ALA A 474 -55.30 -14.82 26.80
N PHE A 475 -56.49 -15.41 26.69
CA PHE A 475 -56.92 -16.50 27.58
C PHE A 475 -56.02 -17.73 27.42
N GLU A 476 -55.78 -18.19 26.20
CA GLU A 476 -54.89 -19.33 25.91
C GLU A 476 -53.45 -19.10 26.42
N THR A 477 -52.97 -17.86 26.32
CA THR A 477 -51.62 -17.49 26.79
C THR A 477 -51.54 -17.49 28.32
N TYR A 478 -52.57 -16.96 29.00
CA TYR A 478 -52.64 -17.00 30.47
C TYR A 478 -52.83 -18.41 31.01
N GLN A 479 -53.49 -19.32 30.29
CA GLN A 479 -53.61 -20.73 30.68
C GLN A 479 -52.25 -21.47 30.72
N ARG A 480 -51.24 -20.98 29.98
CA ARG A 480 -49.88 -21.52 30.01
C ARG A 480 -49.04 -20.97 31.17
N CYS A 481 -49.53 -19.97 31.89
CA CYS A 481 -48.89 -19.43 33.09
C CYS A 481 -49.29 -20.25 34.32
N ALA A 482 -48.45 -20.27 35.35
CA ALA A 482 -48.85 -20.82 36.65
C ALA A 482 -50.02 -20.01 37.21
N LEU A 483 -51.05 -20.68 37.74
CA LEU A 483 -52.25 -20.05 38.28
C LEU A 483 -51.98 -19.48 39.68
N ASP A 484 -51.16 -18.44 39.73
CA ASP A 484 -50.74 -17.66 40.90
C ASP A 484 -51.58 -16.37 41.05
N ALA A 485 -51.41 -15.65 42.17
CA ALA A 485 -52.23 -14.46 42.46
C ALA A 485 -52.21 -13.39 41.34
N PRO A 486 -51.05 -13.03 40.75
CA PRO A 486 -50.99 -12.10 39.62
C PRO A 486 -51.72 -12.61 38.37
N THR A 487 -51.56 -13.89 38.00
CA THR A 487 -52.23 -14.46 36.82
C THR A 487 -53.75 -14.53 37.01
N MET A 488 -54.21 -14.86 38.23
CA MET A 488 -55.63 -14.88 38.56
C MET A 488 -56.29 -13.49 38.45
N GLU A 489 -55.57 -12.41 38.81
CA GLU A 489 -56.06 -11.05 38.60
C GLU A 489 -56.21 -10.69 37.12
N LEU A 490 -55.25 -11.07 36.28
CA LEU A 490 -55.32 -10.86 34.83
C LEU A 490 -56.45 -11.65 34.18
N LEU A 491 -56.62 -12.92 34.57
CA LEU A 491 -57.73 -13.76 34.12
C LEU A 491 -59.09 -13.23 34.59
N TYR A 492 -59.18 -12.70 35.82
CA TYR A 492 -60.42 -12.11 36.33
C TYR A 492 -60.84 -10.89 35.51
N ASN A 493 -59.89 -10.00 35.21
CA ASN A 493 -60.12 -8.84 34.34
C ASN A 493 -60.53 -9.26 32.92
N LEU A 494 -59.89 -10.30 32.38
CA LEU A 494 -60.25 -10.87 31.08
C LEU A 494 -61.70 -11.41 31.06
N GLY A 495 -62.12 -12.10 32.13
CA GLY A 495 -63.50 -12.55 32.29
C GLY A 495 -64.51 -11.41 32.30
N MET A 496 -64.18 -10.30 32.97
CA MET A 496 -65.03 -9.09 32.97
C MET A 496 -65.14 -8.45 31.57
N ASP A 497 -64.07 -8.48 30.78
CA ASP A 497 -64.13 -7.95 29.40
C ASP A 497 -64.95 -8.84 28.47
N PHE A 498 -64.96 -10.17 28.69
CA PHE A 498 -65.90 -11.07 28.01
C PHE A 498 -67.36 -10.80 28.42
N GLU A 499 -67.64 -10.50 29.69
CA GLU A 499 -68.98 -10.07 30.14
C GLU A 499 -69.41 -8.77 29.46
N ARG A 500 -68.53 -7.76 29.41
CA ARG A 500 -68.82 -6.47 28.75
C ARG A 500 -69.16 -6.62 27.26
N ARG A 501 -68.61 -7.64 26.60
CA ARG A 501 -68.87 -7.97 25.19
C ARG A 501 -70.04 -8.94 24.98
N ALA A 502 -70.84 -9.21 26.02
CA ALA A 502 -71.94 -10.17 26.03
C ALA A 502 -71.54 -11.61 25.66
N GLN A 503 -70.26 -11.97 25.80
CA GLN A 503 -69.74 -13.32 25.53
C GLN A 503 -69.77 -14.18 26.81
N LEU A 504 -70.99 -14.39 27.32
CA LEU A 504 -71.24 -15.02 28.62
C LEU A 504 -70.65 -16.44 28.72
N ALA A 505 -70.76 -17.26 27.67
CA ALA A 505 -70.19 -18.62 27.67
C ALA A 505 -68.66 -18.62 27.88
N LYS A 506 -67.94 -17.67 27.27
CA LYS A 506 -66.49 -17.52 27.40
C LYS A 506 -66.11 -16.96 28.76
N ALA A 507 -66.83 -15.95 29.25
CA ALA A 507 -66.65 -15.44 30.61
C ALA A 507 -66.82 -16.55 31.67
N SER A 508 -67.82 -17.42 31.50
CA SER A 508 -68.04 -18.60 32.37
C SER A 508 -66.84 -19.56 32.36
N ALA A 509 -66.23 -19.80 31.19
CA ALA A 509 -65.06 -20.65 31.07
C ALA A 509 -63.84 -20.05 31.80
N VAL A 510 -63.59 -18.75 31.66
CA VAL A 510 -62.50 -18.05 32.37
C VAL A 510 -62.70 -18.11 33.89
N TYR A 511 -63.90 -17.81 34.39
CA TYR A 511 -64.18 -17.90 35.83
C TYR A 511 -64.16 -19.32 36.35
N THR A 512 -64.60 -20.29 35.57
CA THR A 512 -64.50 -21.71 35.96
C THR A 512 -63.04 -22.15 36.04
N TYR A 513 -62.18 -21.64 35.15
CA TYR A 513 -60.74 -21.88 35.21
C TYR A 513 -60.10 -21.30 36.47
N ILE A 514 -60.39 -20.04 36.84
CA ILE A 514 -59.91 -19.43 38.10
C ILE A 514 -60.40 -20.22 39.33
N ALA A 515 -61.66 -20.66 39.30
CA ALA A 515 -62.28 -21.41 40.40
C ALA A 515 -61.61 -22.77 40.67
N THR A 516 -60.87 -23.34 39.73
CA THR A 516 -60.13 -24.60 39.95
C THR A 516 -59.05 -24.45 41.03
N ARG A 517 -58.51 -23.23 41.21
CA ARG A 517 -57.48 -22.93 42.20
C ARG A 517 -58.05 -22.31 43.48
N ASP A 518 -58.92 -21.32 43.33
CA ASP A 518 -59.57 -20.65 44.45
C ASP A 518 -61.05 -20.38 44.13
N PRO A 519 -61.97 -21.25 44.62
CA PRO A 519 -63.41 -21.10 44.41
C PRO A 519 -64.03 -19.86 45.06
N ASN A 520 -63.33 -19.21 46.00
CA ASN A 520 -63.79 -18.04 46.75
C ASN A 520 -63.09 -16.75 46.29
N TYR A 521 -62.36 -16.76 45.18
CA TYR A 521 -61.62 -15.60 44.69
C TYR A 521 -62.56 -14.43 44.31
N ARG A 522 -62.57 -13.36 45.11
CA ARG A 522 -63.44 -12.19 44.95
C ARG A 522 -64.93 -12.59 44.83
N GLU A 523 -65.65 -12.06 43.84
CA GLU A 523 -67.10 -12.29 43.64
C GLU A 523 -67.41 -13.45 42.67
N LEU A 524 -66.46 -14.38 42.46
CA LEU A 524 -66.58 -15.42 41.43
C LEU A 524 -67.87 -16.24 41.56
N LYS A 525 -68.29 -16.57 42.78
CA LYS A 525 -69.50 -17.39 43.03
C LYS A 525 -70.78 -16.71 42.51
N VAL A 526 -70.91 -15.42 42.79
CA VAL A 526 -72.07 -14.62 42.37
C VAL A 526 -72.06 -14.43 40.86
N ARG A 527 -70.90 -14.10 40.28
CA ARG A 527 -70.77 -13.90 38.83
C ARG A 527 -70.95 -15.18 38.03
N ARG A 528 -70.39 -16.31 38.48
CA ARG A 528 -70.60 -17.62 37.85
C ARG A 528 -72.07 -18.08 37.89
N ALA A 529 -72.80 -17.78 38.97
CA ALA A 529 -74.25 -18.01 39.02
C ALA A 529 -74.98 -17.14 37.99
N ARG A 530 -74.65 -15.85 37.93
CA ARG A 530 -75.24 -14.88 36.99
C ARG A 530 -75.03 -15.24 35.51
N VAL A 531 -73.83 -15.71 35.15
CA VAL A 531 -73.48 -16.09 33.78
C VAL A 531 -74.06 -17.47 33.39
N ARG A 532 -74.42 -18.31 34.38
CA ARG A 532 -75.00 -19.65 34.17
C ARG A 532 -76.53 -19.65 34.05
N GLU A 533 -77.21 -18.58 34.48
CA GLU A 533 -78.67 -18.52 34.63
C GLU A 533 -79.45 -17.88 33.46
N GLU A 534 -78.83 -17.46 32.35
CA GLU A 534 -79.58 -17.03 31.16
C GLU A 534 -79.48 -18.04 30.00
N PRO A 535 -80.49 -18.91 29.89
CA PRO A 535 -81.13 -19.12 28.60
C PRO A 535 -82.67 -19.04 28.70
N LEU A 536 -83.27 -18.33 27.73
CA LEU A 536 -84.68 -18.40 27.30
C LEU A 536 -85.76 -17.94 28.29
N THR A 537 -86.23 -16.69 28.16
CA THR A 537 -87.67 -16.39 27.96
C THR A 537 -87.90 -14.91 27.66
N ARG A 538 -88.34 -14.60 26.42
CA ARG A 538 -89.48 -13.71 26.17
C ARG A 538 -89.96 -13.91 24.73
N GLU A 539 -91.22 -14.33 24.63
CA GLU A 539 -92.02 -14.57 23.42
C GLU A 539 -93.08 -13.42 23.29
N PRO A 540 -94.02 -13.38 22.31
CA PRO A 540 -93.94 -12.51 21.13
C PRO A 540 -95.11 -11.51 20.95
N ALA A 541 -94.91 -10.46 20.13
CA ALA A 541 -95.91 -9.66 19.38
C ALA A 541 -95.09 -8.73 18.44
N THR A 542 -95.34 -8.52 17.16
CA THR A 542 -96.54 -8.62 16.31
C THR A 542 -96.10 -8.85 14.86
N ARG A 543 -96.81 -9.72 14.13
CA ARG A 543 -96.65 -9.98 12.70
C ARG A 543 -97.87 -9.37 11.98
N ALA A 544 -97.66 -8.42 11.09
CA ALA A 544 -98.60 -8.09 10.01
C ALA A 544 -97.87 -7.38 8.85
N SER A 545 -98.09 -7.92 7.64
CA SER A 545 -97.72 -7.40 6.32
C SER A 545 -96.22 -7.49 5.96
N MET A 546 -95.76 -8.09 4.85
CA MET A 546 -96.41 -8.67 3.68
C MET A 546 -95.55 -9.80 3.13
N ALA A 547 -96.19 -10.85 2.61
CA ALA A 547 -95.58 -11.83 1.71
C ALA A 547 -96.58 -12.15 0.60
N ARG A 548 -96.15 -11.97 -0.66
CA ARG A 548 -96.56 -12.62 -1.91
C ARG A 548 -95.99 -11.77 -3.05
N GLU A 549 -95.34 -12.25 -4.10
CA GLU A 549 -95.11 -13.54 -4.78
C GLU A 549 -93.61 -13.54 -5.22
N SER A 550 -92.92 -14.60 -5.67
CA SER A 550 -93.27 -15.63 -6.63
C SER A 550 -92.26 -16.80 -6.56
N ARG A 551 -92.70 -17.94 -7.07
CA ARG A 551 -92.08 -19.28 -7.07
C ARG A 551 -90.95 -19.50 -8.09
N GLU A 552 -90.22 -20.61 -7.83
CA GLU A 552 -89.53 -21.51 -8.78
C GLU A 552 -88.26 -20.95 -9.47
N SER A 553 -87.14 -21.66 -9.63
CA SER A 553 -86.88 -23.10 -9.82
C SER A 553 -85.37 -23.39 -9.65
N MET A 554 -85.05 -24.64 -9.28
CA MET A 554 -83.88 -25.48 -9.68
C MET A 554 -82.42 -24.94 -9.57
N ALA A 555 -81.38 -25.70 -9.26
CA ALA A 555 -81.15 -27.06 -8.78
C ALA A 555 -79.63 -27.19 -8.50
N HIS A 556 -79.28 -28.06 -7.55
CA HIS A 556 -78.02 -28.82 -7.39
C HIS A 556 -76.70 -28.08 -7.13
N GLU A 557 -75.71 -28.66 -6.46
CA GLU A 557 -75.59 -29.75 -5.48
C GLU A 557 -74.12 -29.71 -5.01
N THR A 558 -73.89 -30.20 -3.80
CA THR A 558 -72.69 -30.04 -2.98
C THR A 558 -71.67 -31.18 -3.15
N ALA A 559 -70.40 -30.83 -2.88
CA ALA A 559 -69.45 -31.53 -2.00
C ALA A 559 -68.53 -32.69 -2.51
N THR A 560 -67.21 -32.39 -2.39
CA THR A 560 -66.11 -33.14 -1.71
C THR A 560 -65.38 -34.30 -2.45
N PRO A 561 -64.30 -34.93 -1.89
CA PRO A 561 -62.90 -34.44 -1.73
C PRO A 561 -61.82 -35.51 -2.14
N VAL A 562 -60.53 -35.20 -2.36
CA VAL A 562 -59.49 -36.27 -2.60
C VAL A 562 -58.04 -35.92 -2.13
N PRO A 563 -57.26 -36.88 -1.58
CA PRO A 563 -55.82 -36.79 -1.22
C PRO A 563 -54.85 -37.44 -2.28
N PRO A 564 -53.66 -38.04 -1.97
CA PRO A 564 -52.32 -37.49 -2.26
C PRO A 564 -51.45 -38.21 -3.35
N VAL A 565 -50.36 -37.52 -3.73
CA VAL A 565 -49.07 -37.83 -4.44
C VAL A 565 -48.78 -39.23 -5.04
N LYS A 566 -48.29 -39.26 -6.31
CA LYS A 566 -47.23 -40.19 -6.83
C LYS A 566 -46.45 -39.58 -8.03
N ARG A 567 -45.16 -39.92 -8.14
CA ARG A 567 -44.12 -39.43 -9.10
C ARG A 567 -43.98 -40.31 -10.35
N GLU A 568 -43.54 -39.74 -11.50
CA GLU A 568 -42.57 -40.29 -12.49
C GLU A 568 -42.39 -39.36 -13.75
N PRO A 569 -41.45 -39.58 -14.72
CA PRO A 569 -40.08 -39.04 -14.83
C PRO A 569 -39.88 -38.04 -16.03
N PRO A 570 -38.69 -37.45 -16.26
CA PRO A 570 -38.51 -36.39 -17.26
C PRO A 570 -38.10 -36.89 -18.66
N ARG A 571 -38.50 -36.14 -19.70
CA ARG A 571 -38.01 -36.27 -21.10
C ARG A 571 -37.57 -34.90 -21.67
N PRO A 572 -36.70 -34.89 -22.70
CA PRO A 572 -35.65 -33.90 -22.86
C PRO A 572 -36.05 -32.71 -23.73
N ILE A 573 -35.44 -31.55 -23.46
CA ILE A 573 -35.57 -30.33 -24.27
C ILE A 573 -34.39 -30.24 -25.24
N ARG A 574 -34.68 -30.12 -26.54
CA ARG A 574 -33.75 -29.70 -27.60
C ARG A 574 -33.97 -28.22 -27.96
N PRO A 575 -32.95 -27.53 -28.47
CA PRO A 575 -32.89 -26.08 -28.52
C PRO A 575 -33.61 -25.49 -29.74
N ARG A 576 -34.27 -24.35 -29.56
CA ARG A 576 -34.69 -23.46 -30.65
C ARG A 576 -33.80 -22.22 -30.64
N GLN A 577 -33.06 -22.02 -31.73
CA GLN A 577 -32.52 -20.72 -32.13
C GLN A 577 -33.67 -19.76 -32.44
N PRO A 578 -33.45 -18.45 -32.31
CA PRO A 578 -34.06 -17.51 -33.23
C PRO A 578 -33.02 -16.67 -33.96
N ALA A 579 -33.25 -16.57 -35.27
CA ALA A 579 -32.69 -15.58 -36.17
C ALA A 579 -33.22 -14.19 -35.81
N ILE A 580 -32.37 -13.18 -35.98
CA ILE A 580 -32.71 -11.76 -35.81
C ILE A 580 -33.28 -11.27 -37.14
N ASP A 581 -34.55 -10.87 -37.12
CA ASP A 581 -35.18 -10.08 -38.18
C ASP A 581 -35.32 -8.63 -37.68
N LEU A 582 -34.95 -7.69 -38.55
CA LEU A 582 -34.95 -6.26 -38.29
C LEU A 582 -36.34 -5.70 -38.59
N LYS A 583 -37.08 -5.26 -37.57
CA LYS A 583 -37.80 -3.97 -37.53
C LYS A 583 -38.73 -3.83 -36.31
N ASP A 584 -38.79 -2.56 -35.88
CA ASP A 584 -39.84 -1.90 -35.11
C ASP A 584 -40.01 -2.31 -33.64
N HIS A 585 -39.27 -1.63 -32.75
CA HIS A 585 -39.79 -1.17 -31.45
C HIS A 585 -38.97 0.05 -30.98
N GLU A 586 -39.50 1.25 -31.26
CA GLU A 586 -39.19 2.48 -30.51
C GLU A 586 -39.82 2.36 -29.13
N GLU A 587 -38.99 2.19 -28.10
CA GLU A 587 -39.33 2.57 -26.71
C GLU A 587 -38.21 3.47 -26.17
N THR A 588 -38.66 4.54 -25.55
CA THR A 588 -38.01 5.83 -25.32
C THR A 588 -36.93 5.77 -24.21
N VAL A 589 -35.70 6.16 -24.56
CA VAL A 589 -34.61 6.46 -23.61
C VAL A 589 -34.61 7.97 -23.32
N PRO A 590 -34.45 8.42 -22.07
CA PRO A 590 -34.31 9.85 -21.78
C PRO A 590 -32.97 10.39 -22.31
N ASP A 591 -33.05 11.43 -23.11
CA ASP A 591 -31.91 12.15 -23.68
C ASP A 591 -31.20 12.95 -22.56
N LEU A 592 -30.04 12.47 -22.10
CA LEU A 592 -29.35 13.05 -20.93
C LEU A 592 -28.47 14.26 -21.27
N LEU A 593 -28.46 14.74 -22.52
CA LEU A 593 -27.76 15.96 -22.93
C LEU A 593 -28.46 16.64 -24.13
N ASP A 594 -29.61 17.26 -23.89
CA ASP A 594 -30.40 17.91 -24.94
C ASP A 594 -30.16 19.44 -25.02
N ILE A 595 -29.77 19.96 -26.19
CA ILE A 595 -29.96 21.37 -26.58
C ILE A 595 -30.27 21.45 -28.09
N PRO A 596 -31.30 22.21 -28.51
CA PRO A 596 -31.74 22.29 -29.91
C PRO A 596 -30.81 23.14 -30.80
N ALA A 597 -30.68 22.74 -32.06
CA ALA A 597 -29.96 23.47 -33.09
C ALA A 597 -30.87 24.50 -33.78
N ALA A 598 -30.55 25.80 -33.61
CA ALA A 598 -30.83 26.85 -34.60
C ALA A 598 -29.97 28.11 -34.34
N GLY A 599 -28.90 28.26 -35.13
CA GLY A 599 -28.33 29.57 -35.51
C GLY A 599 -27.43 30.31 -34.51
N ARG A 600 -26.15 29.92 -34.41
CA ARG A 600 -24.91 30.75 -34.21
C ARG A 600 -23.71 29.81 -33.92
N PRO A 601 -22.44 30.22 -34.15
CA PRO A 601 -21.34 29.28 -34.42
C PRO A 601 -21.09 28.36 -33.23
N SER A 602 -20.90 27.06 -33.52
CA SER A 602 -20.79 25.97 -32.56
C SER A 602 -19.69 26.20 -31.53
N SER A 603 -20.07 26.43 -30.27
CA SER A 603 -19.17 26.23 -29.14
C SER A 603 -18.73 24.77 -29.15
N LYS A 604 -17.44 24.50 -29.30
CA LYS A 604 -16.89 23.15 -29.20
C LYS A 604 -17.33 22.52 -27.86
N ARG A 605 -17.81 21.27 -27.90
CA ARG A 605 -18.16 20.50 -26.69
C ARG A 605 -16.91 20.38 -25.80
N THR A 606 -17.06 20.63 -24.50
CA THR A 606 -15.96 20.57 -23.53
C THR A 606 -16.30 19.68 -22.36
N LEU A 607 -15.27 19.10 -21.72
CA LEU A 607 -15.37 18.42 -20.42
C LEU A 607 -14.21 18.90 -19.55
N GLY A 608 -14.53 19.61 -18.47
CA GLY A 608 -13.57 20.41 -17.73
C GLY A 608 -12.93 21.45 -18.63
N ARG A 609 -11.60 21.44 -18.76
CA ARG A 609 -10.88 22.34 -19.68
C ARG A 609 -10.67 21.80 -21.09
N TYR A 610 -10.99 20.54 -21.34
CA TYR A 610 -10.62 19.85 -22.57
C TYR A 610 -11.72 19.99 -23.63
N GLU A 611 -11.34 20.27 -24.87
CA GLU A 611 -12.24 20.24 -26.02
C GLU A 611 -12.41 18.79 -26.48
N ILE A 612 -13.64 18.29 -26.56
CA ILE A 612 -13.93 16.95 -27.07
C ILE A 612 -13.95 17.00 -28.61
N GLU A 613 -13.12 16.17 -29.24
CA GLU A 613 -13.07 16.02 -30.69
C GLU A 613 -14.03 14.91 -31.17
N ARG A 614 -13.95 13.72 -30.59
CA ARG A 614 -14.82 12.56 -30.93
C ARG A 614 -14.79 11.47 -29.85
N GLU A 615 -15.71 10.53 -29.91
CA GLU A 615 -15.68 9.31 -29.09
C GLU A 615 -14.61 8.32 -29.60
N LEU A 616 -13.87 7.68 -28.68
CA LEU A 616 -12.93 6.59 -28.95
C LEU A 616 -13.56 5.22 -28.67
N GLY A 617 -14.40 5.12 -27.64
CA GLY A 617 -15.19 3.91 -27.36
C GLY A 617 -15.97 3.99 -26.05
N LYS A 618 -16.93 3.07 -25.86
CA LYS A 618 -17.72 2.91 -24.62
C LYS A 618 -17.28 1.64 -23.90
N GLY A 619 -16.88 1.78 -22.64
CA GLY A 619 -16.54 0.68 -21.75
C GLY A 619 -17.63 0.41 -20.72
N ALA A 620 -17.42 -0.60 -19.86
CA ALA A 620 -18.34 -0.97 -18.79
C ALA A 620 -18.49 0.09 -17.69
N MET A 621 -17.52 1.00 -17.56
CA MET A 621 -17.45 2.04 -16.53
C MET A 621 -17.41 3.45 -17.14
N GLY A 622 -18.00 3.65 -18.31
CA GLY A 622 -18.09 4.98 -18.95
C GLY A 622 -17.50 5.07 -20.36
N ILE A 623 -17.39 6.31 -20.86
CA ILE A 623 -17.05 6.61 -22.27
C ILE A 623 -15.67 7.24 -22.34
N VAL A 624 -14.86 6.84 -23.33
CA VAL A 624 -13.55 7.42 -23.60
C VAL A 624 -13.64 8.31 -24.83
N TYR A 625 -13.23 9.57 -24.69
CA TYR A 625 -13.21 10.58 -25.75
C TYR A 625 -11.78 10.90 -26.18
N LEU A 626 -11.61 11.22 -27.45
CA LEU A 626 -10.46 11.96 -27.95
C LEU A 626 -10.73 13.44 -27.69
N GLY A 627 -9.80 14.11 -27.04
CA GLY A 627 -9.89 15.54 -26.79
C GLY A 627 -8.57 16.27 -26.97
N ARG A 628 -8.62 17.57 -26.77
CA ARG A 628 -7.49 18.46 -26.89
C ARG A 628 -7.44 19.40 -25.70
N ASP A 629 -6.25 19.54 -25.10
CA ASP A 629 -5.97 20.58 -24.12
C ASP A 629 -5.74 21.91 -24.87
N PRO A 630 -6.64 22.90 -24.75
CA PRO A 630 -6.53 24.14 -25.51
C PRO A 630 -5.37 25.04 -25.04
N LYS A 631 -4.84 24.83 -23.82
CA LYS A 631 -3.76 25.69 -23.28
C LYS A 631 -2.40 25.38 -23.89
N ILE A 632 -2.14 24.11 -24.16
CA ILE A 632 -0.85 23.60 -24.66
C ILE A 632 -0.98 22.87 -25.99
N ASN A 633 -2.18 22.88 -26.58
CA ASN A 633 -2.51 22.24 -27.86
C ASN A 633 -2.13 20.74 -27.92
N ARG A 634 -2.33 20.02 -26.82
CA ARG A 634 -1.98 18.59 -26.67
C ARG A 634 -3.20 17.71 -26.89
N VAL A 635 -3.07 16.65 -27.68
CA VAL A 635 -4.10 15.61 -27.85
C VAL A 635 -4.08 14.68 -26.63
N VAL A 636 -5.26 14.39 -26.08
CA VAL A 636 -5.46 13.57 -24.88
C VAL A 636 -6.60 12.57 -25.07
N ALA A 637 -6.56 11.46 -24.33
CA ALA A 637 -7.72 10.60 -24.12
C ALA A 637 -8.41 11.00 -22.82
N ILE A 638 -9.75 11.07 -22.80
CA ILE A 638 -10.52 11.51 -21.64
C ILE A 638 -11.56 10.44 -21.33
N LYS A 639 -11.38 9.72 -20.22
CA LYS A 639 -12.35 8.74 -19.74
C LYS A 639 -13.34 9.43 -18.81
N ALA A 640 -14.62 9.39 -19.14
CA ALA A 640 -15.71 10.03 -18.40
C ALA A 640 -16.69 8.97 -17.83
N ILE A 641 -17.04 9.09 -16.56
CA ILE A 641 -17.83 8.13 -15.79
C ILE A 641 -19.02 8.84 -15.12
N PRO A 642 -20.27 8.38 -15.36
CA PRO A 642 -21.45 8.92 -14.70
C PRO A 642 -21.64 8.31 -13.30
N LEU A 643 -20.85 8.76 -12.32
CA LEU A 643 -20.89 8.21 -10.95
C LEU A 643 -22.29 8.31 -10.30
N ALA A 644 -23.07 9.35 -10.63
CA ALA A 644 -24.42 9.57 -10.08
C ALA A 644 -25.47 8.54 -10.55
N GLU A 645 -25.21 7.84 -11.66
CA GLU A 645 -26.11 6.79 -12.17
C GLU A 645 -25.77 5.42 -11.56
N GLU A 646 -24.52 5.23 -11.11
CA GLU A 646 -24.03 3.94 -10.59
C GLU A 646 -24.22 3.76 -9.07
N PHE A 647 -24.28 4.85 -8.30
CA PHE A 647 -24.33 4.85 -6.84
C PHE A 647 -25.56 5.58 -6.29
N GLU A 648 -26.07 5.17 -5.12
CA GLU A 648 -27.12 5.90 -4.39
C GLU A 648 -26.57 7.22 -3.82
N GLU A 649 -27.44 8.20 -3.55
CA GLU A 649 -27.04 9.53 -3.03
C GLU A 649 -26.17 9.45 -1.76
N ASP A 650 -26.48 8.51 -0.86
CA ASP A 650 -25.75 8.30 0.39
C ASP A 650 -24.33 7.75 0.18
N ASP A 651 -24.10 6.98 -0.89
CA ASP A 651 -22.81 6.35 -1.22
C ASP A 651 -21.99 7.14 -2.26
N LEU A 652 -22.63 8.07 -2.97
CA LEU A 652 -22.05 8.84 -4.07
C LEU A 652 -20.85 9.70 -3.64
N ALA A 653 -20.93 10.30 -2.44
CA ALA A 653 -19.85 11.11 -1.90
C ALA A 653 -18.59 10.28 -1.61
N GLU A 654 -18.78 9.06 -1.10
CA GLU A 654 -17.67 8.15 -0.83
C GLU A 654 -17.08 7.58 -2.12
N ALA A 655 -17.93 7.21 -3.09
CA ALA A 655 -17.51 6.76 -4.42
C ALA A 655 -16.67 7.84 -5.14
N ARG A 656 -17.12 9.09 -5.16
CA ARG A 656 -16.35 10.23 -5.70
C ARG A 656 -14.99 10.37 -5.02
N ALA A 657 -14.96 10.34 -3.69
CA ALA A 657 -13.71 10.47 -2.94
C ALA A 657 -12.73 9.32 -3.20
N ARG A 658 -13.22 8.09 -3.41
CA ARG A 658 -12.39 6.94 -3.81
C ARG A 658 -11.84 7.10 -5.22
N PHE A 659 -12.68 7.50 -6.18
CA PHE A 659 -12.29 7.73 -7.58
C PHE A 659 -11.12 8.71 -7.71
N PHE A 660 -11.20 9.87 -7.04
CA PHE A 660 -10.13 10.88 -7.09
C PHE A 660 -8.84 10.42 -6.41
N ARG A 661 -8.93 9.66 -5.31
CA ARG A 661 -7.74 9.07 -4.67
C ARG A 661 -7.03 8.09 -5.60
N GLU A 662 -7.78 7.32 -6.38
CA GLU A 662 -7.21 6.36 -7.34
C GLU A 662 -6.59 7.04 -8.54
N ALA A 663 -7.24 8.07 -9.08
CA ALA A 663 -6.67 8.91 -10.12
C ALA A 663 -5.37 9.59 -9.64
N GLU A 664 -5.31 10.05 -8.40
CA GLU A 664 -4.11 10.64 -7.80
C GLU A 664 -2.98 9.61 -7.65
N MET A 665 -3.29 8.39 -7.21
CA MET A 665 -2.31 7.30 -7.10
C MET A 665 -1.76 6.91 -8.47
N ALA A 666 -2.62 6.80 -9.49
CA ALA A 666 -2.21 6.51 -10.86
C ALA A 666 -1.37 7.64 -11.48
N GLY A 667 -1.69 8.91 -11.17
CA GLY A 667 -0.94 10.08 -11.63
C GLY A 667 0.49 10.19 -11.10
N ARG A 668 0.85 9.43 -10.05
CA ARG A 668 2.22 9.37 -9.53
C ARG A 668 3.12 8.40 -10.31
N LEU A 669 2.55 7.54 -11.16
CA LEU A 669 3.31 6.56 -11.92
C LEU A 669 3.91 7.20 -13.18
N ASN A 670 5.23 7.11 -13.33
CA ASN A 670 5.93 7.53 -14.52
C ASN A 670 6.81 6.39 -15.05
N HIS A 671 6.27 5.63 -16.01
CA HIS A 671 6.96 4.49 -16.60
C HIS A 671 6.61 4.39 -18.10
N PRO A 672 7.58 4.07 -18.98
CA PRO A 672 7.34 4.01 -20.43
C PRO A 672 6.26 3.00 -20.84
N ALA A 673 6.01 1.99 -20.01
CA ALA A 673 4.95 1.00 -20.23
C ALA A 673 3.68 1.20 -19.39
N ILE A 674 3.50 2.37 -18.78
CA ILE A 674 2.27 2.75 -18.06
C ILE A 674 1.71 4.02 -18.72
N VAL A 675 0.39 4.11 -18.87
CA VAL A 675 -0.27 5.30 -19.39
C VAL A 675 -0.11 6.47 -18.41
N THR A 676 0.30 7.64 -18.92
CA THR A 676 0.44 8.83 -18.07
C THR A 676 -0.92 9.50 -17.87
N VAL A 677 -1.32 9.70 -16.61
CA VAL A 677 -2.49 10.50 -16.24
C VAL A 677 -2.06 11.96 -16.10
N TYR A 678 -2.75 12.87 -16.81
CA TYR A 678 -2.43 14.29 -16.80
C TYR A 678 -3.30 15.10 -15.84
N ASP A 679 -4.55 14.70 -15.67
CA ASP A 679 -5.55 15.47 -14.93
C ASP A 679 -6.74 14.59 -14.57
N ALA A 680 -7.45 14.94 -13.49
CA ALA A 680 -8.72 14.32 -13.12
C ALA A 680 -9.65 15.38 -12.52
N GLY A 681 -10.93 15.34 -12.86
CA GLY A 681 -11.90 16.33 -12.40
C GLY A 681 -13.33 15.81 -12.45
N GLU A 682 -14.27 16.68 -12.12
CA GLU A 682 -15.71 16.46 -12.29
C GLU A 682 -16.29 17.64 -13.06
N ASP A 683 -17.11 17.36 -14.05
CA ASP A 683 -17.82 18.37 -14.82
C ASP A 683 -19.16 17.83 -15.31
N ASN A 684 -20.22 18.64 -15.20
CA ASN A 684 -21.60 18.29 -15.57
C ASN A 684 -22.09 16.91 -15.03
N GLY A 685 -21.69 16.55 -13.80
CA GLY A 685 -22.07 15.28 -13.16
C GLY A 685 -21.27 14.06 -13.65
N LEU A 686 -20.27 14.25 -14.51
CA LEU A 686 -19.35 13.22 -14.99
C LEU A 686 -17.99 13.40 -14.31
N ALA A 687 -17.49 12.34 -13.68
CA ALA A 687 -16.10 12.30 -13.25
C ALA A 687 -15.22 11.94 -14.44
N TYR A 688 -14.13 12.65 -14.65
CA TYR A 688 -13.25 12.43 -15.80
C TYR A 688 -11.78 12.28 -15.41
N ILE A 689 -11.05 11.49 -16.21
CA ILE A 689 -9.59 11.37 -16.15
C ILE A 689 -9.04 11.63 -17.54
N ALA A 690 -8.20 12.67 -17.66
CA ALA A 690 -7.46 12.97 -18.88
C ALA A 690 -6.09 12.32 -18.84
N MET A 691 -5.76 11.56 -19.88
CA MET A 691 -4.56 10.74 -19.96
C MET A 691 -3.92 10.82 -21.35
N GLU A 692 -2.73 10.25 -21.47
CA GLU A 692 -2.01 10.08 -22.73
C GLU A 692 -2.90 9.41 -23.79
N TYR A 693 -2.99 10.01 -24.98
CA TYR A 693 -3.64 9.36 -26.11
C TYR A 693 -2.70 8.33 -26.74
N LEU A 694 -3.04 7.06 -26.60
CA LEU A 694 -2.25 5.94 -27.10
C LEU A 694 -2.65 5.57 -28.53
N ARG A 695 -1.63 5.35 -29.37
CA ARG A 695 -1.80 4.77 -30.72
C ARG A 695 -1.54 3.27 -30.65
N GLY A 696 -2.30 2.48 -31.39
CA GLY A 696 -2.18 1.02 -31.40
C GLY A 696 -3.50 0.32 -31.10
N HIS A 697 -3.43 -0.97 -30.75
CA HIS A 697 -4.59 -1.82 -30.47
C HIS A 697 -4.43 -2.53 -29.13
N HIS A 698 -5.54 -2.89 -28.51
CA HIS A 698 -5.52 -3.70 -27.30
C HIS A 698 -5.03 -5.11 -27.61
N LEU A 699 -4.29 -5.73 -26.67
CA LEU A 699 -3.86 -7.12 -26.80
C LEU A 699 -5.04 -8.10 -26.83
N SER A 700 -6.26 -7.68 -26.44
CA SER A 700 -7.48 -8.47 -26.60
C SER A 700 -7.75 -8.88 -28.04
N THR A 701 -7.31 -8.09 -29.04
CA THR A 701 -7.39 -8.46 -30.46
C THR A 701 -6.59 -9.75 -30.76
N HIS A 702 -5.54 -10.01 -29.98
CA HIS A 702 -4.67 -11.19 -30.11
C HIS A 702 -5.08 -12.34 -29.18
N THR A 703 -6.35 -12.40 -28.78
CA THR A 703 -6.91 -13.52 -28.00
C THR A 703 -7.79 -14.47 -28.82
N ASP A 704 -8.09 -14.12 -30.08
CA ASP A 704 -8.68 -15.06 -31.03
C ASP A 704 -7.60 -16.02 -31.53
N VAL A 705 -7.91 -17.32 -31.60
CA VAL A 705 -7.04 -18.37 -32.13
C VAL A 705 -6.51 -18.03 -33.53
N LYS A 706 -7.27 -17.27 -34.33
CA LYS A 706 -6.87 -16.83 -35.69
C LYS A 706 -5.91 -15.63 -35.70
N GLN A 707 -5.76 -14.92 -34.58
CA GLN A 707 -4.99 -13.67 -34.47
C GLN A 707 -3.91 -13.72 -33.38
N LEU A 708 -3.56 -14.93 -32.91
CA LEU A 708 -2.52 -15.10 -31.90
C LEU A 708 -1.16 -14.59 -32.39
N LEU A 709 -0.43 -13.95 -31.48
CA LEU A 709 0.96 -13.56 -31.71
C LEU A 709 1.91 -14.78 -31.55
N PRO A 710 3.12 -14.72 -32.13
CA PRO A 710 4.14 -15.74 -31.87
C PRO A 710 4.43 -15.88 -30.37
N PRO A 711 4.60 -17.11 -29.83
CA PRO A 711 4.84 -17.32 -28.39
C PRO A 711 5.99 -16.50 -27.82
N LYS A 712 7.09 -16.39 -28.59
CA LYS A 712 8.24 -15.56 -28.23
C LYS A 712 7.86 -14.09 -28.05
N THR A 713 7.10 -13.52 -28.98
CA THR A 713 6.59 -12.14 -28.89
C THR A 713 5.69 -11.97 -27.67
N VAL A 714 4.76 -12.91 -27.44
CA VAL A 714 3.87 -12.86 -26.25
C VAL A 714 4.68 -12.86 -24.96
N MET A 715 5.67 -13.76 -24.81
CA MET A 715 6.51 -13.82 -23.62
C MET A 715 7.29 -12.51 -23.38
N LEU A 716 7.83 -11.90 -24.44
CA LEU A 716 8.56 -10.63 -24.33
C LEU A 716 7.63 -9.45 -23.97
N LEU A 717 6.42 -9.39 -24.54
CA LEU A 717 5.42 -8.36 -24.20
C LEU A 717 4.94 -8.52 -22.75
N VAL A 718 4.61 -9.76 -22.34
CA VAL A 718 4.19 -10.05 -20.96
C VAL A 718 5.31 -9.80 -19.96
N ALA A 719 6.58 -10.03 -20.32
CA ALA A 719 7.72 -9.67 -19.48
C ALA A 719 7.82 -8.15 -19.25
N ARG A 720 7.60 -7.33 -20.30
CA ARG A 720 7.54 -5.86 -20.19
C ARG A 720 6.37 -5.40 -19.31
N VAL A 721 5.21 -6.06 -19.40
CA VAL A 721 4.07 -5.81 -18.53
C VAL A 721 4.41 -6.15 -17.08
N ALA A 722 5.05 -7.30 -16.83
CA ALA A 722 5.48 -7.72 -15.50
C ALA A 722 6.51 -6.74 -14.87
N GLU A 723 7.44 -6.20 -15.67
CA GLU A 723 8.37 -5.15 -15.24
C GLU A 723 7.64 -3.85 -14.84
N ALA A 724 6.67 -3.42 -15.65
CA ALA A 724 5.85 -2.24 -15.35
C ALA A 724 4.98 -2.43 -14.10
N LEU A 725 4.43 -3.63 -13.88
CA LEU A 725 3.70 -3.96 -12.66
C LEU A 725 4.62 -3.99 -11.45
N HIS A 726 5.83 -4.53 -11.58
CA HIS A 726 6.82 -4.48 -10.51
C HIS A 726 7.15 -3.03 -10.11
N TYR A 727 7.31 -2.14 -11.10
CA TYR A 727 7.48 -0.70 -10.86
C TYR A 727 6.30 -0.11 -10.07
N ALA A 728 5.05 -0.39 -10.49
CA ALA A 728 3.86 0.09 -9.78
C ALA A 728 3.75 -0.46 -8.34
N HIS A 729 4.06 -1.76 -8.15
CA HIS A 729 4.03 -2.41 -6.83
C HIS A 729 5.03 -1.80 -5.85
N ARG A 730 6.22 -1.40 -6.31
CA ARG A 730 7.21 -0.66 -5.48
C ARG A 730 6.71 0.71 -5.03
N GLN A 731 5.73 1.27 -5.73
CA GLN A 731 5.05 2.52 -5.37
C GLN A 731 3.77 2.28 -4.55
N ASN A 732 3.55 1.05 -4.04
CA ASN A 732 2.34 0.61 -3.35
C ASN A 732 1.05 0.76 -4.18
N VAL A 733 1.15 0.69 -5.50
CA VAL A 733 0.00 0.72 -6.42
C VAL A 733 -0.20 -0.68 -7.00
N VAL A 734 -1.35 -1.30 -6.70
CA VAL A 734 -1.79 -2.59 -7.27
C VAL A 734 -2.88 -2.31 -8.30
N HIS A 735 -2.79 -2.91 -9.48
CA HIS A 735 -3.69 -2.61 -10.60
C HIS A 735 -5.08 -3.26 -10.47
N ARG A 736 -5.16 -4.53 -10.06
CA ARG A 736 -6.39 -5.31 -9.74
C ARG A 736 -7.30 -5.70 -10.91
N ASP A 737 -6.97 -5.30 -12.13
CA ASP A 737 -7.77 -5.61 -13.34
C ASP A 737 -6.84 -5.81 -14.55
N ILE A 738 -5.78 -6.60 -14.37
CA ILE A 738 -4.88 -6.94 -15.49
C ILE A 738 -5.57 -7.94 -16.42
N LYS A 739 -5.71 -7.53 -17.68
CA LYS A 739 -6.27 -8.34 -18.76
C LYS A 739 -5.78 -7.81 -20.12
N PRO A 740 -5.87 -8.59 -21.21
CA PRO A 740 -5.44 -8.14 -22.54
C PRO A 740 -6.15 -6.87 -23.03
N ALA A 741 -7.37 -6.60 -22.55
CA ALA A 741 -8.10 -5.37 -22.89
C ALA A 741 -7.52 -4.09 -22.25
N ASN A 742 -6.70 -4.21 -21.19
CA ASN A 742 -6.09 -3.07 -20.50
C ASN A 742 -4.58 -2.93 -20.86
N ILE A 743 -4.14 -3.59 -21.94
CA ILE A 743 -2.77 -3.51 -22.42
C ILE A 743 -2.83 -3.13 -23.90
N MET A 744 -2.32 -1.94 -24.23
CA MET A 744 -2.18 -1.48 -25.60
C MET A 744 -0.81 -1.79 -26.16
N PHE A 745 -0.77 -2.20 -27.42
CA PHE A 745 0.45 -2.47 -28.14
C PHE A 745 0.38 -1.87 -29.55
N ASN A 746 1.46 -1.20 -29.95
CA ASN A 746 1.66 -0.72 -31.30
C ASN A 746 2.82 -1.49 -31.95
N PRO A 747 2.55 -2.38 -32.92
CA PRO A 747 3.60 -3.15 -33.58
C PRO A 747 4.52 -2.29 -34.46
N GLU A 748 4.09 -1.12 -34.92
CA GLU A 748 4.90 -0.23 -35.77
C GLU A 748 6.00 0.48 -34.97
N THR A 749 5.69 0.90 -33.73
CA THR A 749 6.62 1.61 -32.85
C THR A 749 7.22 0.73 -31.74
N ASP A 750 6.76 -0.52 -31.62
CA ASP A 750 7.05 -1.42 -30.50
C ASP A 750 6.72 -0.83 -29.11
N GLU A 751 5.77 0.11 -29.07
CA GLU A 751 5.29 0.72 -27.83
C GLU A 751 4.23 -0.17 -27.19
N LEU A 752 4.41 -0.45 -25.89
CA LEU A 752 3.46 -1.19 -25.07
C LEU A 752 3.13 -0.35 -23.84
N LYS A 753 1.85 -0.20 -23.52
CA LYS A 753 1.36 0.62 -22.42
C LYS A 753 0.21 -0.08 -21.69
N ILE A 754 0.25 -0.10 -20.37
CA ILE A 754 -0.83 -0.57 -19.50
C ILE A 754 -1.78 0.61 -19.22
N THR A 755 -3.08 0.39 -19.35
CA THR A 755 -4.14 1.38 -19.13
C THR A 755 -4.99 1.03 -17.90
N ASP A 756 -5.81 1.97 -17.43
CA ASP A 756 -6.83 1.74 -16.40
C ASP A 756 -6.32 1.33 -15.00
N PHE A 757 -5.17 1.88 -14.59
CA PHE A 757 -4.67 1.72 -13.23
C PHE A 757 -5.68 2.23 -12.19
N GLY A 758 -6.06 1.35 -11.26
CA GLY A 758 -6.61 1.76 -9.97
C GLY A 758 -8.10 2.09 -9.92
N ILE A 759 -8.81 2.34 -11.03
CA ILE A 759 -10.23 2.76 -11.04
C ILE A 759 -11.21 1.62 -10.63
N ALA A 760 -10.72 0.38 -10.54
CA ALA A 760 -11.52 -0.82 -10.31
C ALA A 760 -11.93 -1.06 -8.85
N ARG A 761 -11.42 -0.32 -7.87
CA ARG A 761 -11.77 -0.58 -6.44
C ARG A 761 -13.15 -0.03 -6.05
N LEU A 762 -13.75 0.82 -6.89
CA LEU A 762 -15.12 1.31 -6.67
C LEU A 762 -16.14 0.18 -6.53
N THR A 763 -15.81 -1.03 -7.01
CA THR A 763 -16.72 -2.18 -7.11
C THR A 763 -16.40 -3.31 -6.12
N ASP A 764 -15.24 -3.27 -5.44
CA ASP A 764 -14.77 -4.36 -4.56
C ASP A 764 -15.52 -4.43 -3.21
N THR A 765 -16.20 -3.37 -2.78
CA THR A 765 -16.88 -3.34 -1.46
C THR A 765 -18.29 -2.75 -1.45
N SER A 766 -18.76 -2.17 -2.56
CA SER A 766 -20.05 -1.48 -2.60
C SER A 766 -21.03 -2.27 -3.48
N ARG A 767 -22.12 -2.72 -2.85
CA ARG A 767 -23.29 -3.30 -3.54
C ARG A 767 -23.80 -2.28 -4.54
N THR A 768 -23.51 -2.46 -5.83
CA THR A 768 -24.23 -1.74 -6.89
C THR A 768 -25.71 -2.11 -6.81
N LYS A 769 -26.62 -1.21 -7.24
CA LYS A 769 -28.09 -1.40 -7.14
C LYS A 769 -28.60 -2.74 -7.72
N THR A 770 -27.78 -3.42 -8.52
CA THR A 770 -28.10 -4.69 -9.19
C THR A 770 -27.53 -5.95 -8.51
N GLY A 771 -26.66 -5.81 -7.49
CA GLY A 771 -26.05 -6.96 -6.80
C GLY A 771 -25.08 -7.78 -7.66
N ILE A 772 -24.62 -7.22 -8.79
CA ILE A 772 -23.73 -7.89 -9.74
C ILE A 772 -22.31 -7.39 -9.50
N VAL A 773 -21.38 -8.32 -9.24
CA VAL A 773 -19.93 -8.06 -9.19
C VAL A 773 -19.50 -7.44 -10.52
N LEU A 774 -19.12 -6.16 -10.48
CA LEU A 774 -18.76 -5.40 -11.67
C LEU A 774 -17.26 -5.64 -11.96
N GLY A 775 -17.00 -6.61 -12.85
CA GLY A 775 -15.68 -7.01 -13.32
C GLY A 775 -15.77 -8.21 -14.26
N THR A 776 -14.66 -8.59 -14.91
CA THR A 776 -14.58 -9.87 -15.64
C THR A 776 -13.94 -10.90 -14.71
N PRO A 777 -14.72 -11.68 -13.94
CA PRO A 777 -14.20 -12.56 -12.88
C PRO A 777 -13.17 -13.57 -13.37
N SER A 778 -13.12 -13.87 -14.67
CA SER A 778 -12.14 -14.75 -15.30
C SER A 778 -10.67 -14.41 -15.02
N PHE A 779 -10.35 -13.16 -14.66
CA PHE A 779 -8.97 -12.71 -14.36
C PHE A 779 -8.71 -12.44 -12.87
N MET A 780 -9.75 -12.49 -12.03
CA MET A 780 -9.60 -12.23 -10.59
C MET A 780 -8.76 -13.32 -9.93
N SER A 781 -7.93 -12.93 -8.96
CA SER A 781 -7.17 -13.89 -8.16
C SER A 781 -8.05 -14.53 -7.06
N PRO A 782 -7.68 -15.72 -6.54
CA PRO A 782 -8.38 -16.36 -5.42
C PRO A 782 -8.58 -15.42 -4.23
N GLU A 783 -7.52 -14.70 -3.85
CA GLU A 783 -7.54 -13.74 -2.74
C GLU A 783 -8.47 -12.54 -2.99
N GLN A 784 -8.66 -12.13 -4.25
CA GLN A 784 -9.63 -11.10 -4.64
C GLN A 784 -11.07 -11.59 -4.52
N LEU A 785 -11.35 -12.83 -4.95
CA LEU A 785 -12.67 -13.45 -4.80
C LEU A 785 -13.04 -13.67 -3.32
N GLU A 786 -12.06 -13.89 -2.46
CA GLU A 786 -12.24 -14.08 -1.03
C GLU A 786 -12.28 -12.76 -0.22
N GLY A 787 -12.05 -11.61 -0.87
CA GLY A 787 -12.04 -10.31 -0.20
C GLY A 787 -10.87 -10.10 0.77
N ARG A 788 -9.75 -10.80 0.56
CA ARG A 788 -8.53 -10.61 1.37
C ARG A 788 -7.80 -9.34 0.94
N THR A 789 -6.85 -8.90 1.75
CA THR A 789 -5.94 -7.81 1.38
C THR A 789 -5.08 -8.22 0.18
N LEU A 790 -5.14 -7.42 -0.89
CA LEU A 790 -4.42 -7.68 -2.14
C LEU A 790 -3.04 -7.04 -2.12
N ASP A 791 -2.05 -7.77 -2.64
CA ASP A 791 -0.72 -7.26 -2.95
C ASP A 791 -0.41 -7.44 -4.44
N GLY A 792 0.84 -7.20 -4.85
CA GLY A 792 1.26 -7.33 -6.24
C GLY A 792 1.11 -8.74 -6.83
N ARG A 793 0.96 -9.78 -6.01
CA ARG A 793 0.80 -11.17 -6.47
C ARG A 793 -0.61 -11.41 -7.03
N SER A 794 -1.60 -10.58 -6.70
CA SER A 794 -2.91 -10.58 -7.36
C SER A 794 -2.78 -10.20 -8.84
N ASP A 795 -2.01 -9.15 -9.15
CA ASP A 795 -1.74 -8.75 -10.53
C ASP A 795 -0.93 -9.80 -11.28
N GLN A 796 -0.04 -10.51 -10.58
CA GLN A 796 0.72 -11.63 -11.14
C GLN A 796 -0.18 -12.78 -11.58
N PHE A 797 -1.19 -13.14 -10.79
CA PHE A 797 -2.16 -14.15 -11.16
C PHE A 797 -2.95 -13.74 -12.41
N ALA A 798 -3.47 -12.51 -12.41
CA ALA A 798 -4.20 -11.94 -13.55
C ALA A 798 -3.34 -11.86 -14.83
N LEU A 799 -2.05 -11.54 -14.68
CA LEU A 799 -1.09 -11.60 -15.78
C LEU A 799 -0.82 -13.03 -16.26
N GLY A 800 -0.79 -14.02 -15.35
CA GLY A 800 -0.72 -15.44 -15.69
C GLY A 800 -1.92 -15.91 -16.51
N VAL A 801 -3.12 -15.46 -16.16
CA VAL A 801 -4.35 -15.73 -16.93
C VAL A 801 -4.24 -15.09 -18.33
N SER A 802 -3.75 -13.86 -18.40
CA SER A 802 -3.54 -13.13 -19.65
C SER A 802 -2.50 -13.82 -20.55
N LEU A 803 -1.39 -14.28 -19.99
CA LEU A 803 -0.36 -15.06 -20.70
C LEU A 803 -0.94 -16.35 -21.27
N TYR A 804 -1.69 -17.10 -20.47
CA TYR A 804 -2.36 -18.32 -20.91
C TYR A 804 -3.27 -18.06 -22.12
N GLN A 805 -4.10 -17.00 -22.03
CA GLN A 805 -5.03 -16.64 -23.09
C GLN A 805 -4.32 -16.16 -24.36
N LEU A 806 -3.29 -15.32 -24.25
CA LEU A 806 -2.54 -14.83 -25.40
C LEU A 806 -1.74 -15.93 -26.12
N LEU A 807 -1.44 -17.03 -25.43
CA LEU A 807 -0.73 -18.16 -26.02
C LEU A 807 -1.65 -19.17 -26.70
N CYS A 808 -2.90 -19.34 -26.29
CA CYS A 808 -3.78 -20.39 -26.85
C CYS A 808 -5.18 -19.93 -27.26
N GLY A 809 -5.53 -18.66 -27.03
CA GLY A 809 -6.85 -18.08 -27.30
C GLY A 809 -7.98 -18.57 -26.38
N GLN A 810 -7.64 -19.25 -25.30
CA GLN A 810 -8.61 -19.81 -24.34
C GLN A 810 -8.31 -19.34 -22.93
N LEU A 811 -9.33 -19.25 -22.07
CA LEU A 811 -9.13 -18.94 -20.65
C LEU A 811 -8.76 -20.22 -19.88
N PRO A 812 -7.90 -20.13 -18.85
CA PRO A 812 -7.48 -21.28 -18.03
C PRO A 812 -8.63 -21.88 -17.21
N PHE A 813 -9.62 -21.06 -16.85
CA PHE A 813 -10.82 -21.44 -16.10
C PHE A 813 -12.08 -21.13 -16.92
N ARG A 814 -12.95 -22.14 -17.05
CA ARG A 814 -14.24 -22.03 -17.75
C ARG A 814 -15.32 -22.81 -17.01
N ALA A 815 -16.51 -22.23 -16.93
CA ALA A 815 -17.69 -22.84 -16.35
C ALA A 815 -18.97 -22.26 -16.97
N ASP A 816 -20.06 -23.02 -16.89
CA ASP A 816 -21.36 -22.64 -17.46
C ASP A 816 -22.15 -21.65 -16.61
N SER A 817 -21.64 -21.29 -15.42
CA SER A 817 -22.26 -20.31 -14.51
C SER A 817 -21.21 -19.54 -13.71
N MET A 818 -21.59 -18.32 -13.30
CA MET A 818 -20.71 -17.42 -12.57
C MET A 818 -20.21 -17.98 -11.22
N PRO A 819 -21.07 -18.53 -10.35
CA PRO A 819 -20.60 -19.08 -9.07
C PRO A 819 -19.64 -20.24 -9.26
N ARG A 820 -19.86 -21.08 -10.29
CA ARG A 820 -18.97 -22.19 -10.62
C ARG A 820 -17.62 -21.70 -11.16
N LEU A 821 -17.60 -20.62 -11.94
CA LEU A 821 -16.35 -20.01 -12.39
C LEU A 821 -15.54 -19.49 -11.21
N MET A 822 -16.18 -18.76 -10.28
CA MET A 822 -15.52 -18.26 -9.06
C MET A 822 -14.97 -19.40 -8.21
N GLN A 823 -15.75 -20.48 -8.02
CA GLN A 823 -15.29 -21.68 -7.31
C GLN A 823 -14.06 -22.32 -7.98
N LYS A 824 -14.07 -22.44 -9.32
CA LYS A 824 -12.92 -22.97 -10.07
C LYS A 824 -11.68 -22.13 -9.89
N ILE A 825 -11.82 -20.82 -9.98
CA ILE A 825 -10.71 -19.88 -9.78
C ILE A 825 -10.15 -20.01 -8.37
N ALA A 826 -11.00 -20.12 -7.34
CA ALA A 826 -10.55 -20.25 -5.96
C ALA A 826 -9.89 -21.61 -5.65
N THR A 827 -10.39 -22.72 -6.20
CA THR A 827 -10.08 -24.07 -5.67
C THR A 827 -9.56 -25.10 -6.67
N GLU A 828 -9.89 -25.01 -7.96
CA GLU A 828 -9.53 -26.04 -8.94
C GLU A 828 -8.25 -25.68 -9.72
N PRO A 829 -7.34 -26.62 -10.01
CA PRO A 829 -6.21 -26.36 -10.89
C PRO A 829 -6.67 -25.93 -12.28
N HIS A 830 -5.87 -25.11 -12.96
CA HIS A 830 -6.17 -24.71 -14.34
C HIS A 830 -5.89 -25.86 -15.31
N THR A 831 -6.43 -25.75 -16.52
CA THR A 831 -6.12 -26.72 -17.59
C THR A 831 -4.66 -26.53 -18.03
N PRO A 832 -3.81 -27.58 -18.09
CA PRO A 832 -2.41 -27.42 -18.51
C PRO A 832 -2.33 -26.96 -19.97
N ILE A 833 -1.53 -25.92 -20.25
CA ILE A 833 -1.56 -25.26 -21.56
C ILE A 833 -1.13 -26.18 -22.70
N ARG A 834 -0.21 -27.13 -22.44
CA ARG A 834 0.32 -28.04 -23.47
C ARG A 834 -0.69 -29.11 -23.89
N THR A 835 -1.82 -29.24 -23.19
CA THR A 835 -2.97 -30.02 -23.69
C THR A 835 -3.68 -29.35 -24.86
N ILE A 836 -3.59 -28.02 -24.96
CA ILE A 836 -4.20 -27.19 -26.02
C ILE A 836 -3.17 -26.83 -27.09
N ARG A 837 -1.94 -26.49 -26.66
CA ARG A 837 -0.85 -26.05 -27.54
C ARG A 837 0.45 -26.85 -27.26
N PRO A 838 0.55 -28.10 -27.77
CA PRO A 838 1.67 -29.00 -27.45
C PRO A 838 3.05 -28.54 -27.95
N ASP A 839 3.09 -27.60 -28.91
CA ASP A 839 4.31 -26.99 -29.45
C ASP A 839 5.04 -26.06 -28.48
N LEU A 840 4.41 -25.67 -27.36
CA LEU A 840 5.05 -24.82 -26.36
C LEU A 840 6.11 -25.58 -25.56
N PRO A 841 7.26 -24.93 -25.23
CA PRO A 841 8.27 -25.49 -24.35
C PRO A 841 7.70 -25.84 -22.96
N PRO A 842 8.13 -26.94 -22.32
CA PRO A 842 7.73 -27.30 -20.95
C PRO A 842 7.94 -26.18 -19.92
N GLU A 843 8.95 -25.35 -20.12
CA GLU A 843 9.28 -24.22 -19.26
C GLU A 843 8.17 -23.15 -19.27
N VAL A 844 7.45 -22.98 -20.39
CA VAL A 844 6.31 -22.04 -20.46
C VAL A 844 5.15 -22.52 -19.59
N GLU A 845 4.87 -23.83 -19.61
CA GLU A 845 3.85 -24.45 -18.77
C GLU A 845 4.21 -24.29 -17.29
N ALA A 846 5.47 -24.57 -16.90
CA ALA A 846 5.94 -24.37 -15.53
C ALA A 846 5.81 -22.91 -15.04
N ILE A 847 6.04 -21.93 -15.92
CA ILE A 847 5.86 -20.51 -15.60
C ILE A 847 4.40 -20.19 -15.32
N ILE A 848 3.50 -20.68 -16.17
CA ILE A 848 2.04 -20.52 -16.03
C ILE A 848 1.55 -21.21 -14.76
N ASP A 849 1.99 -22.44 -14.50
CA ASP A 849 1.61 -23.22 -13.31
C ASP A 849 1.95 -22.46 -12.02
N ARG A 850 3.16 -21.90 -11.96
CA ARG A 850 3.60 -21.10 -10.83
C ARG A 850 2.83 -19.79 -10.71
N ALA A 851 2.60 -19.07 -11.81
CA ALA A 851 1.84 -17.81 -11.78
C ALA A 851 0.36 -18.00 -11.39
N LEU A 852 -0.23 -19.15 -11.74
CA LEU A 852 -1.63 -19.51 -11.46
C LEU A 852 -1.80 -20.36 -10.19
N SER A 853 -0.77 -20.44 -9.34
CA SER A 853 -0.88 -21.11 -8.04
C SER A 853 -1.93 -20.43 -7.16
N LYS A 854 -2.73 -21.24 -6.45
CA LYS A 854 -3.88 -20.74 -5.68
C LYS A 854 -3.44 -19.94 -4.46
N SER A 855 -2.43 -20.44 -3.74
CA SER A 855 -1.74 -19.68 -2.73
C SER A 855 -0.88 -18.60 -3.39
N ALA A 856 -0.98 -17.36 -2.92
CA ALA A 856 -0.12 -16.28 -3.37
C ALA A 856 1.35 -16.53 -3.01
N ASP A 857 1.64 -17.21 -1.89
CA ASP A 857 3.00 -17.51 -1.42
C ASP A 857 3.75 -18.50 -2.32
N ASP A 858 3.02 -19.33 -3.07
CA ASP A 858 3.62 -20.32 -3.99
C ASP A 858 3.98 -19.73 -5.36
N ARG A 859 3.59 -18.46 -5.62
CA ARG A 859 3.87 -17.79 -6.88
C ARG A 859 5.31 -17.22 -6.90
N TYR A 860 5.62 -16.31 -7.81
CA TYR A 860 6.92 -15.62 -7.76
C TYR A 860 6.88 -14.53 -6.70
N VAL A 861 8.02 -14.25 -6.06
CA VAL A 861 8.07 -13.26 -4.99
C VAL A 861 7.72 -11.87 -5.53
N THR A 862 8.12 -11.58 -6.76
CA THR A 862 7.86 -10.31 -7.46
C THR A 862 7.51 -10.51 -8.93
N CYS A 863 6.86 -9.53 -9.55
CA CYS A 863 6.66 -9.53 -11.01
C CYS A 863 7.98 -9.44 -11.80
N ALA A 864 9.05 -8.90 -11.22
CA ALA A 864 10.37 -8.90 -11.87
C ALA A 864 10.92 -10.34 -12.04
N GLU A 865 10.71 -11.22 -11.06
CA GLU A 865 11.07 -12.64 -11.19
C GLU A 865 10.29 -13.35 -12.30
N LEU A 866 8.99 -13.07 -12.42
CA LEU A 866 8.17 -13.57 -13.53
C LEU A 866 8.70 -13.06 -14.88
N ALA A 867 9.07 -11.77 -14.98
CA ALA A 867 9.65 -11.20 -16.19
C ALA A 867 10.97 -11.88 -16.58
N MET A 868 11.86 -12.13 -15.60
CA MET A 868 13.12 -12.84 -15.82
C MET A 868 12.88 -14.27 -16.33
N ALA A 869 11.93 -15.00 -15.73
CA ALA A 869 11.58 -16.35 -16.16
C ALA A 869 11.07 -16.38 -17.61
N LEU A 870 10.20 -15.43 -17.99
CA LEU A 870 9.70 -15.30 -19.36
C LEU A 870 10.80 -14.99 -20.36
N ARG A 871 11.71 -14.05 -20.03
CA ARG A 871 12.83 -13.68 -20.90
C ARG A 871 13.84 -14.81 -21.08
N ALA A 872 14.08 -15.59 -20.03
CA ALA A 872 14.98 -16.75 -20.10
C ALA A 872 14.51 -17.78 -21.13
N VAL A 873 13.19 -18.00 -21.25
CA VAL A 873 12.61 -18.92 -22.24
C VAL A 873 12.51 -18.28 -23.63
N ALA A 874 12.19 -16.98 -23.71
CA ALA A 874 12.04 -16.28 -24.99
C ALA A 874 13.37 -16.03 -25.74
N GLY A 875 14.49 -15.94 -25.00
CA GLY A 875 15.78 -15.54 -25.54
C GLY A 875 15.89 -14.03 -25.82
N PRO A 876 17.04 -13.54 -26.30
CA PRO A 876 17.24 -12.12 -26.57
C PRO A 876 16.24 -11.61 -27.63
N PRO A 877 15.76 -10.36 -27.51
CA PRO A 877 14.91 -9.76 -28.52
C PRO A 877 15.65 -9.75 -29.86
N GLU A 878 14.99 -10.16 -30.94
CA GLU A 878 15.49 -9.88 -32.28
C GLU A 878 15.53 -8.36 -32.44
N LYS A 879 16.69 -7.81 -32.81
CA LYS A 879 16.81 -6.38 -33.12
C LYS A 879 15.85 -6.08 -34.26
N SER A 880 14.70 -5.49 -33.95
CA SER A 880 13.83 -4.91 -34.97
C SER A 880 14.65 -3.85 -35.70
N ALA A 881 14.81 -4.04 -37.01
CA ALA A 881 15.52 -3.13 -37.91
C ALA A 881 14.67 -1.86 -38.20
N ALA A 882 14.02 -1.30 -37.19
CA ALA A 882 13.38 0.00 -37.27
C ALA A 882 14.42 1.07 -36.92
N ARG A 883 15.14 1.48 -37.95
CA ARG A 883 16.02 2.64 -37.95
C ARG A 883 15.15 3.88 -37.70
N ALA A 884 15.20 4.45 -36.50
CA ALA A 884 14.70 5.80 -36.26
C ALA A 884 15.68 6.78 -36.93
N GLU A 885 15.48 7.02 -38.23
CA GLU A 885 15.93 8.26 -38.86
C GLU A 885 15.07 9.38 -38.28
N HIS A 886 15.49 9.96 -37.16
CA HIS A 886 15.16 11.34 -36.83
C HIS A 886 16.45 12.14 -36.90
N GLU A 887 16.77 12.42 -38.15
CA GLU A 887 17.69 13.41 -38.65
C GLU A 887 17.20 14.80 -38.18
N TRP A 888 18.04 15.47 -37.36
CA TRP A 888 18.02 16.86 -36.88
C TRP A 888 16.74 17.40 -36.20
N LEU A 889 16.95 17.99 -35.01
CA LEU A 889 16.52 19.35 -34.66
C LEU A 889 17.17 19.78 -33.32
N LEU A 890 18.30 20.48 -33.44
CA LEU A 890 18.41 21.84 -32.88
C LEU A 890 18.21 22.79 -34.08
N PRO A 891 17.63 23.99 -33.92
CA PRO A 891 17.34 24.71 -32.67
C PRO A 891 15.87 24.73 -32.25
#